data_AF-A0A1M3CTM9-F1
#
_entry.id   AF-A0A1M3CTM9-F1
#
_cell.length_a   1.000
_cell.length_b   1.000
_cell.length_c   1.000
_cell.angle_alpha   90.00
_cell.angle_beta   90.00
_cell.angle_gamma   90.00
#
_symmetry.space_group_name_H-M   'P 1'
#
loop_
_entity.id
_entity.type
_entity.pdbx_description
1 polymer ?
#
loop_
_entity_poly.entity_id
_entity_poly.type
_entity_poly.pdbx_seq_one_letter_code
_entity_poly.pdbx_strand_id
1 'polypeptide(L)'
;MFRYLIFMFTSHSLFALTTLNVTLSSDNNPGGIGEVGDLRYCLNSMNQNLNIAPDDYAIIFDFPMTIQLNGILPIINNSANPVNITIGNPGSIATVTIDGNNGTYSGFFIPTGNVTIQNMVFQNLSAKGGNGGNGISGGGGGLGAGGAIFVPQSFLNGSNPAITLSNVLIQSCSAVGGNGGSYLGVSFTGNEGAGGGGGFGGNGGSVTIDGSTGGAGGGGFGGDGGDVTLPLIPSIGGGGGGGGGIGSRATLGILTNLGNGGSNQTSGLDGNGYGLAITAGTGGGGLNGGTYAGGGGGGNATGGSTASGGGGGGSSGTNGLQPQGIIPPGGSATPSGGNGGDGAGGGGAGVVLINFTNSVDGQAGSGGYGGGGGGGAGTGAYDSAYTVLGGSGGIGGGGGGGGINASGVTSADGGNSLGGGGGGGGGPSNGSTANGGSDVGNLGGGSGGLGANNIGSSFGGGGGGGGSGLGGAIFVDSNLNFTIQAFQGIPTTFNTVNNTTQAGIHGTGGPGGADGFDGSALGNSIFLRTGASLTFLAQNAGDLLTLGDQVAFVDDTSFGAGGTSVFVRGNGTVVYNGTTDYAGTLSIYNANFKVNGLINSASIFVCRNIGFSPQRGTLSGIGTLTGNVFVNSGTISPDPAQTLTLGSLVLNSADPVNGTLGSLVHIEIDSSSTPSLVHVNGPASLAGTLEIQLDPNVTPGRYTILTASAITGTFDFVTWTGPAPNYSIIYNPNSVQIDFFGYPPSPPNHLAPPSNLLGKQKKNDFGFEYELYNQLTWTPSPSPEIIGYFIYRDGKKIALVNASINTYKDHNRKKGVSYIYAITAYNSAGLESLPVSIVITP
;
A
#
# COMPACT_ATOMS: atom_id res chain seq x y z
N MET A 1 4.05 38.58 37.15
CA MET A 1 4.32 38.70 35.71
C MET A 1 3.53 37.60 34.99
N PHE A 2 2.26 37.86 34.67
CA PHE A 2 1.39 36.90 33.98
C PHE A 2 1.80 36.81 32.51
N ARG A 3 2.29 35.64 32.08
CA ARG A 3 2.49 35.33 30.66
C ARG A 3 1.19 34.74 30.13
N TYR A 4 0.54 35.46 29.23
CA TYR A 4 -0.54 34.94 28.41
C TYR A 4 0.00 33.81 27.52
N LEU A 5 -0.49 32.58 27.72
CA LEU A 5 -0.44 31.54 26.71
C LEU A 5 -1.53 31.88 25.68
N ILE A 6 -1.14 32.24 24.47
CA ILE A 6 -2.02 32.24 23.31
C ILE A 6 -2.21 30.77 22.93
N PHE A 7 -3.40 30.23 23.21
CA PHE A 7 -3.86 29.00 22.57
C PHE A 7 -4.21 29.36 21.12
N MET A 8 -3.34 29.02 20.16
CA MET A 8 -3.77 28.87 18.77
C MET A 8 -4.60 27.60 18.68
N PHE A 9 -5.92 27.74 18.66
CA PHE A 9 -6.77 26.71 18.07
C PHE A 9 -6.52 26.76 16.56
N THR A 10 -5.78 25.81 16.01
CA THR A 10 -5.76 25.56 14.57
C THR A 10 -7.16 25.06 14.20
N SER A 11 -7.99 25.94 13.64
CA SER A 11 -9.22 25.53 12.97
C SER A 11 -8.86 24.63 11.79
N HIS A 12 -9.55 23.51 11.65
CA HIS A 12 -9.51 22.66 10.47
C HIS A 12 -9.76 23.53 9.23
N SER A 13 -9.04 23.26 8.14
CA SER A 13 -9.03 24.08 6.92
C SER A 13 -10.44 24.45 6.45
N LEU A 14 -10.65 25.74 6.16
CA LEU A 14 -11.91 26.32 5.72
C LEU A 14 -12.04 26.20 4.18
N PHE A 15 -11.81 25.01 3.61
CA PHE A 15 -12.00 24.79 2.17
C PHE A 15 -13.47 24.49 1.88
N ALA A 16 -14.01 25.04 0.79
CA ALA A 16 -15.38 24.75 0.40
C ALA A 16 -15.46 23.29 -0.09
N LEU A 17 -16.47 22.54 0.35
CA LEU A 17 -16.71 21.18 -0.15
C LEU A 17 -17.48 21.25 -1.47
N THR A 18 -16.83 20.87 -2.56
CA THR A 18 -17.45 20.73 -3.88
C THR A 18 -17.86 19.28 -4.11
N THR A 19 -19.14 19.05 -4.44
CA THR A 19 -19.65 17.71 -4.77
C THR A 19 -19.84 17.56 -6.28
N LEU A 20 -19.27 16.51 -6.86
CA LEU A 20 -19.42 16.12 -8.25
C LEU A 20 -20.20 14.80 -8.32
N ASN A 21 -21.27 14.77 -9.13
CA ASN A 21 -22.13 13.60 -9.26
C ASN A 21 -21.81 12.86 -10.55
N VAL A 22 -21.49 11.57 -10.41
CA VAL A 22 -21.40 10.63 -11.52
C VAL A 22 -22.81 10.09 -11.77
N THR A 23 -23.36 10.48 -12.91
CA THR A 23 -24.73 10.19 -13.36
C THR A 23 -24.76 9.21 -14.53
N LEU A 24 -23.61 8.90 -15.12
CA LEU A 24 -23.45 7.95 -16.23
C LEU A 24 -22.49 6.82 -15.84
N SER A 25 -22.82 5.61 -16.26
CA SER A 25 -21.97 4.42 -16.05
C SER A 25 -20.94 4.19 -17.16
N SER A 26 -20.77 5.13 -18.08
CA SER A 26 -19.84 5.06 -19.21
C SER A 26 -18.45 5.61 -18.85
N ASP A 27 -17.46 5.28 -19.68
CA ASP A 27 -16.16 5.98 -19.75
C ASP A 27 -15.96 6.47 -21.18
N ASN A 28 -16.53 7.62 -21.51
CA ASN A 28 -16.57 8.12 -22.88
C ASN A 28 -15.44 9.12 -23.15
N ASN A 29 -15.08 9.28 -24.43
CA ASN A 29 -13.98 10.14 -24.85
C ASN A 29 -12.66 9.87 -24.08
N PRO A 30 -12.15 8.62 -24.08
CA PRO A 30 -10.94 8.27 -23.34
C PRO A 30 -9.74 9.04 -23.89
N GLY A 31 -9.08 9.82 -23.02
CA GLY A 31 -8.03 10.79 -23.38
C GLY A 31 -8.52 12.21 -23.64
N GLY A 32 -9.83 12.38 -23.74
CA GLY A 32 -10.51 13.65 -23.67
C GLY A 32 -10.93 14.03 -22.24
N ILE A 33 -11.75 15.08 -22.13
CA ILE A 33 -12.25 15.56 -20.83
C ILE A 33 -13.27 14.58 -20.21
N GLY A 34 -13.93 13.74 -21.01
CA GLY A 34 -15.05 12.89 -20.61
C GLY A 34 -16.40 13.43 -21.08
N GLU A 35 -17.45 12.61 -21.00
CA GLU A 35 -18.83 13.05 -21.16
C GLU A 35 -19.37 13.61 -19.83
N VAL A 36 -20.13 14.70 -19.89
CA VAL A 36 -20.73 15.30 -18.69
C VAL A 36 -21.55 14.25 -17.93
N GLY A 37 -21.15 13.96 -16.70
CA GLY A 37 -21.81 12.98 -15.84
C GLY A 37 -21.07 11.65 -15.73
N ASP A 38 -20.05 11.38 -16.55
CA ASP A 38 -19.18 10.23 -16.35
C ASP A 38 -18.06 10.50 -15.31
N LEU A 39 -17.43 9.42 -14.83
CA LEU A 39 -16.37 9.52 -13.81
C LEU A 39 -15.14 10.28 -14.33
N ARG A 40 -14.78 10.12 -15.60
CA ARG A 40 -13.62 10.79 -16.22
C ARG A 40 -13.80 12.30 -16.21
N TYR A 41 -14.99 12.76 -16.58
CA TYR A 41 -15.39 14.16 -16.55
C TYR A 41 -15.33 14.74 -15.14
N CYS A 42 -15.83 14.02 -14.13
CA CYS A 42 -15.72 14.45 -12.74
C CYS A 42 -14.25 14.59 -12.30
N LEU A 43 -13.41 13.59 -12.58
CA LEU A 43 -11.99 13.62 -12.22
C LEU A 43 -11.23 14.76 -12.92
N ASN A 44 -11.44 14.94 -14.23
CA ASN A 44 -10.79 16.00 -14.99
C ASN A 44 -11.27 17.40 -14.57
N SER A 45 -12.57 17.56 -14.29
CA SER A 45 -13.13 18.82 -13.80
C SER A 45 -12.56 19.19 -12.44
N MET A 46 -12.46 18.22 -11.52
CA MET A 46 -11.80 18.40 -10.23
C MET A 46 -10.34 18.85 -10.42
N ASN A 47 -9.56 18.15 -11.24
CA ASN A 47 -8.17 18.51 -11.50
C ASN A 47 -8.01 19.93 -12.06
N GLN A 48 -8.83 20.32 -13.04
CA GLN A 48 -8.81 21.68 -13.59
C GLN A 48 -9.10 22.74 -12.53
N ASN A 49 -10.14 22.53 -11.72
CA ASN A 49 -10.55 23.49 -10.71
C ASN A 49 -9.55 23.60 -9.56
N LEU A 50 -8.91 22.48 -9.17
CA LEU A 50 -7.87 22.46 -8.14
C LEU A 50 -6.61 23.26 -8.52
N ASN A 51 -6.39 23.51 -9.81
CA ASN A 51 -5.33 24.42 -10.27
C ASN A 51 -5.71 25.91 -10.12
N ILE A 52 -6.96 26.22 -9.77
CA ILE A 52 -7.46 27.58 -9.56
C ILE A 52 -7.70 27.85 -8.06
N ALA A 53 -8.31 26.89 -7.34
CA ALA A 53 -8.65 27.03 -5.93
C ALA A 53 -8.50 25.69 -5.15
N PRO A 54 -8.01 25.71 -3.90
CA PRO A 54 -7.77 24.51 -3.10
C PRO A 54 -9.05 24.02 -2.37
N ASP A 55 -10.12 23.73 -3.11
CA ASP A 55 -11.38 23.23 -2.51
C ASP A 55 -11.29 21.73 -2.16
N ASP A 56 -12.05 21.29 -1.15
CA ASP A 56 -12.23 19.86 -0.85
C ASP A 56 -13.27 19.27 -1.83
N TYR A 57 -13.12 18.00 -2.20
CA TYR A 57 -14.00 17.35 -3.18
C TYR A 57 -14.66 16.08 -2.67
N ALA A 58 -15.92 15.88 -3.07
CA ALA A 58 -16.61 14.60 -2.99
C ALA A 58 -17.09 14.18 -4.38
N ILE A 59 -16.68 13.00 -4.85
CA ILE A 59 -17.19 12.36 -6.07
C ILE A 59 -18.15 11.25 -5.65
N ILE A 60 -19.44 11.47 -5.88
CA ILE A 60 -20.52 10.55 -5.50
C ILE A 60 -21.23 10.01 -6.74
N PHE A 61 -21.95 8.90 -6.57
CA PHE A 61 -22.58 8.15 -7.67
C PHE A 61 -24.09 8.07 -7.45
N ASP A 62 -24.88 8.49 -8.44
CA ASP A 62 -26.33 8.66 -8.31
C ASP A 62 -27.10 7.33 -8.15
N PHE A 63 -26.53 6.22 -8.64
CA PHE A 63 -27.12 4.89 -8.54
C PHE A 63 -26.03 3.81 -8.56
N PRO A 64 -26.33 2.57 -8.13
CA PRO A 64 -25.39 1.46 -8.25
C PRO A 64 -25.01 1.21 -9.71
N MET A 65 -23.72 1.18 -10.02
CA MET A 65 -23.26 1.10 -11.42
C MET A 65 -21.94 0.35 -11.57
N THR A 66 -21.71 -0.13 -12.78
CA THR A 66 -20.42 -0.68 -13.23
C THR A 66 -19.89 0.21 -14.34
N ILE A 67 -18.70 0.77 -14.14
CA ILE A 67 -18.01 1.62 -15.10
C ILE A 67 -16.90 0.79 -15.72
N GLN A 68 -17.11 0.35 -16.97
CA GLN A 68 -16.08 -0.32 -17.75
C GLN A 68 -15.17 0.74 -18.39
N LEU A 69 -13.86 0.62 -18.17
CA LEU A 69 -12.87 1.57 -18.66
C LEU A 69 -12.60 1.40 -20.16
N ASN A 70 -12.44 2.52 -20.87
CA ASN A 70 -12.05 2.59 -22.28
C ASN A 70 -10.72 3.32 -22.50
N GLY A 71 -10.07 3.76 -21.42
CA GLY A 71 -8.75 4.36 -21.39
C GLY A 71 -8.23 4.47 -19.96
N ILE A 72 -6.96 4.83 -19.79
CA ILE A 72 -6.40 5.14 -18.48
C ILE A 72 -7.22 6.27 -17.84
N LEU A 73 -7.66 6.06 -16.60
CA LEU A 73 -8.39 7.06 -15.85
C LEU A 73 -7.49 8.28 -15.55
N PRO A 74 -8.07 9.50 -15.46
CA PRO A 74 -7.32 10.65 -15.02
C PRO A 74 -6.68 10.44 -13.64
N ILE A 75 -5.48 11.01 -13.47
CA ILE A 75 -4.78 11.06 -12.18
C ILE A 75 -5.66 11.76 -11.14
N ILE A 76 -5.70 11.25 -9.91
CA ILE A 76 -6.51 11.85 -8.84
C ILE A 76 -5.71 12.94 -8.17
N ASN A 77 -6.11 14.19 -8.39
CA ASN A 77 -5.41 15.39 -7.94
C ASN A 77 -4.00 15.49 -8.52
N ASN A 78 -3.88 16.21 -9.63
CA ASN A 78 -2.59 16.54 -10.24
C ASN A 78 -2.11 17.98 -9.92
N SER A 79 -2.77 18.65 -8.97
CA SER A 79 -2.46 20.01 -8.56
C SER A 79 -1.37 20.05 -7.47
N ALA A 80 -0.91 21.25 -7.13
CA ALA A 80 0.00 21.47 -5.99
C ALA A 80 -0.73 21.51 -4.62
N ASN A 81 -2.06 21.33 -4.59
CA ASN A 81 -2.88 21.53 -3.40
C ASN A 81 -3.25 20.18 -2.74
N PRO A 82 -2.75 19.87 -1.53
CA PRO A 82 -3.06 18.62 -0.83
C PRO A 82 -4.40 18.71 -0.09
N VAL A 83 -5.51 18.71 -0.86
CA VAL A 83 -6.88 18.81 -0.34
C VAL A 83 -7.45 17.45 0.09
N ASN A 84 -8.61 17.46 0.74
CA ASN A 84 -9.36 16.23 1.05
C ASN A 84 -10.24 15.84 -0.13
N ILE A 85 -10.16 14.58 -0.55
CA ILE A 85 -10.98 14.04 -1.65
C ILE A 85 -11.65 12.77 -1.16
N THR A 86 -12.98 12.70 -1.28
CA THR A 86 -13.74 11.48 -1.02
C THR A 86 -14.31 10.95 -2.32
N ILE A 87 -14.07 9.68 -2.63
CA ILE A 87 -14.63 9.00 -3.81
C ILE A 87 -15.46 7.81 -3.34
N GLY A 88 -16.70 7.78 -3.78
CA GLY A 88 -17.66 6.74 -3.42
C GLY A 88 -18.67 7.20 -2.37
N ASN A 89 -19.77 6.45 -2.31
CA ASN A 89 -20.94 6.84 -1.54
C ASN A 89 -20.79 6.49 -0.06
N PRO A 90 -21.39 7.27 0.86
CA PRO A 90 -21.52 6.83 2.25
C PRO A 90 -22.46 5.61 2.34
N GLY A 91 -22.33 4.84 3.41
CA GLY A 91 -23.16 3.65 3.66
C GLY A 91 -22.34 2.40 3.91
N SER A 92 -22.98 1.23 3.88
CA SER A 92 -22.38 -0.06 4.25
C SER A 92 -22.29 -1.05 3.09
N ILE A 93 -22.72 -0.68 1.89
CA ILE A 93 -22.77 -1.56 0.71
C ILE A 93 -21.95 -0.93 -0.41
N ALA A 94 -20.99 -1.69 -0.94
CA ALA A 94 -20.29 -1.30 -2.15
C ALA A 94 -21.27 -1.33 -3.33
N THR A 95 -21.51 -0.18 -3.94
CA THR A 95 -22.53 -0.02 -5.00
C THR A 95 -21.92 0.33 -6.36
N VAL A 96 -20.62 0.64 -6.40
CA VAL A 96 -19.92 1.11 -7.59
C VAL A 96 -18.79 0.16 -7.91
N THR A 97 -18.74 -0.29 -9.15
CA THR A 97 -17.67 -1.15 -9.66
C THR A 97 -16.89 -0.42 -10.75
N ILE A 98 -15.56 -0.38 -10.61
CA ILE A 98 -14.63 0.05 -11.67
C ILE A 98 -14.06 -1.21 -12.32
N ASP A 99 -14.35 -1.41 -13.60
CA ASP A 99 -13.94 -2.59 -14.36
C ASP A 99 -12.87 -2.23 -15.40
N GLY A 100 -11.70 -2.88 -15.33
CA GLY A 100 -10.56 -2.60 -16.19
C GLY A 100 -10.64 -3.17 -17.61
N ASN A 101 -11.82 -3.61 -18.06
CA ASN A 101 -12.08 -4.12 -19.39
C ASN A 101 -11.15 -5.29 -19.74
N ASN A 102 -11.32 -6.40 -19.02
CA ASN A 102 -10.53 -7.63 -19.15
C ASN A 102 -9.02 -7.42 -18.96
N GLY A 103 -8.63 -6.55 -18.02
CA GLY A 103 -7.22 -6.28 -17.73
C GLY A 103 -6.54 -5.38 -18.76
N THR A 104 -7.29 -4.58 -19.52
CA THR A 104 -6.70 -3.64 -20.47
C THR A 104 -6.17 -2.38 -19.76
N TYR A 105 -6.85 -1.96 -18.69
CA TYR A 105 -6.61 -0.69 -18.01
C TYR A 105 -6.32 -0.86 -16.52
N SER A 106 -5.49 0.02 -15.98
CA SER A 106 -5.21 0.13 -14.55
C SER A 106 -6.26 0.98 -13.83
N GLY A 107 -6.31 0.86 -12.50
CA GLY A 107 -7.19 1.67 -11.67
C GLY A 107 -6.62 3.07 -11.35
N PHE A 108 -6.76 3.47 -10.09
CA PHE A 108 -6.45 4.83 -9.64
C PHE A 108 -4.96 5.07 -9.43
N PHE A 109 -4.49 6.24 -9.87
CA PHE A 109 -3.15 6.75 -9.63
C PHE A 109 -3.27 8.04 -8.80
N ILE A 110 -2.69 8.06 -7.59
CA ILE A 110 -3.02 9.06 -6.57
C ILE A 110 -1.75 9.72 -5.98
N PRO A 111 -1.27 10.83 -6.56
CA PRO A 111 0.02 11.42 -6.17
C PRO A 111 -0.03 12.46 -5.06
N THR A 112 -1.20 12.97 -4.65
CA THR A 112 -1.30 13.96 -3.57
C THR A 112 -2.67 14.00 -2.91
N GLY A 113 -2.74 14.66 -1.76
CA GLY A 113 -3.96 14.89 -0.99
C GLY A 113 -4.29 13.79 0.02
N ASN A 114 -5.36 14.02 0.78
CA ASN A 114 -5.94 13.04 1.68
C ASN A 114 -7.13 12.39 0.98
N VAL A 115 -6.91 11.22 0.37
CA VAL A 115 -7.93 10.57 -0.46
C VAL A 115 -8.60 9.43 0.29
N THR A 116 -9.91 9.54 0.46
CA THR A 116 -10.76 8.48 1.01
C THR A 116 -11.51 7.80 -0.13
N ILE A 117 -11.37 6.48 -0.25
CA ILE A 117 -12.14 5.65 -1.19
C ILE A 117 -13.03 4.74 -0.36
N GLN A 118 -14.34 4.79 -0.64
CA GLN A 118 -15.31 4.09 0.19
C GLN A 118 -16.42 3.40 -0.61
N ASN A 119 -16.80 2.19 -0.17
CA ASN A 119 -17.92 1.44 -0.76
C ASN A 119 -17.77 1.20 -2.27
N MET A 120 -16.58 0.75 -2.69
CA MET A 120 -16.25 0.51 -4.10
C MET A 120 -15.70 -0.89 -4.35
N VAL A 121 -15.95 -1.40 -5.55
CA VAL A 121 -15.35 -2.62 -6.10
C VAL A 121 -14.39 -2.22 -7.23
N PHE A 122 -13.17 -2.74 -7.20
CA PHE A 122 -12.20 -2.66 -8.29
C PHE A 122 -12.05 -4.05 -8.88
N GLN A 123 -12.23 -4.21 -10.20
CA GLN A 123 -12.13 -5.52 -10.82
C GLN A 123 -11.51 -5.52 -12.19
N ASN A 124 -10.86 -6.63 -12.55
CA ASN A 124 -10.31 -6.86 -13.89
C ASN A 124 -9.37 -5.73 -14.35
N LEU A 125 -8.65 -5.08 -13.42
CA LEU A 125 -7.72 -4.00 -13.72
C LEU A 125 -6.31 -4.56 -13.88
N SER A 126 -5.55 -4.10 -14.87
CA SER A 126 -4.14 -4.47 -15.02
C SER A 126 -3.25 -3.25 -15.15
N ALA A 127 -2.26 -3.15 -14.28
CA ALA A 127 -1.14 -2.24 -14.43
C ALA A 127 0.00 -3.00 -15.10
N LYS A 128 0.08 -2.90 -16.44
CA LYS A 128 1.18 -3.47 -17.21
C LYS A 128 2.23 -2.42 -17.53
N GLY A 129 3.50 -2.71 -17.21
CA GLY A 129 4.64 -1.91 -17.65
C GLY A 129 4.82 -1.97 -19.17
N GLY A 130 5.32 -0.89 -19.76
CA GLY A 130 5.59 -0.83 -21.19
C GLY A 130 6.73 -1.75 -21.57
N ASN A 131 6.68 -2.36 -22.76
CA ASN A 131 7.80 -3.17 -23.23
C ASN A 131 8.97 -2.26 -23.61
N GLY A 132 10.19 -2.74 -23.41
CA GLY A 132 11.37 -2.14 -24.00
C GLY A 132 11.35 -2.25 -25.52
N GLY A 133 11.86 -1.23 -26.18
CA GLY A 133 12.00 -1.17 -27.62
C GLY A 133 13.16 -2.02 -28.12
N ASN A 134 13.05 -2.46 -29.36
CA ASN A 134 14.06 -3.27 -30.02
C ASN A 134 15.09 -2.39 -30.74
N GLY A 135 16.33 -2.87 -30.89
CA GLY A 135 17.39 -2.14 -31.60
C GLY A 135 18.67 -2.97 -31.74
N ILE A 136 19.82 -2.31 -31.96
CA ILE A 136 21.12 -3.00 -31.91
C ILE A 136 21.36 -3.65 -30.53
N SER A 137 20.82 -3.02 -29.49
CA SER A 137 20.60 -3.56 -28.16
C SER A 137 19.16 -3.24 -27.75
N GLY A 138 18.62 -4.06 -26.86
CA GLY A 138 17.25 -3.90 -26.39
C GLY A 138 17.12 -2.90 -25.25
N GLY A 139 16.04 -2.12 -25.24
CA GLY A 139 15.64 -1.36 -24.05
C GLY A 139 15.05 -2.28 -22.97
N GLY A 140 15.15 -1.91 -21.70
CA GLY A 140 14.51 -2.62 -20.59
C GLY A 140 12.99 -2.39 -20.54
N GLY A 141 12.25 -3.36 -20.00
CA GLY A 141 10.81 -3.24 -19.78
C GLY A 141 10.46 -2.36 -18.57
N GLY A 142 9.29 -1.71 -18.58
CA GLY A 142 8.79 -0.91 -17.47
C GLY A 142 8.18 -1.74 -16.34
N LEU A 143 8.02 -1.14 -15.16
CA LEU A 143 7.34 -1.73 -14.01
C LEU A 143 5.82 -1.80 -14.25
N GLY A 144 5.21 -2.94 -13.92
CA GLY A 144 3.78 -3.03 -13.66
C GLY A 144 3.54 -2.99 -12.16
N ALA A 145 2.71 -2.06 -11.68
CA ALA A 145 2.47 -1.96 -10.24
C ALA A 145 1.09 -1.40 -9.90
N GLY A 146 0.48 -1.93 -8.83
CA GLY A 146 -0.76 -1.39 -8.27
C GLY A 146 -1.94 -1.51 -9.24
N GLY A 147 -2.32 -2.73 -9.61
CA GLY A 147 -3.34 -2.98 -10.64
C GLY A 147 -4.63 -2.17 -10.42
N ALA A 148 -5.08 -2.06 -9.17
CA ALA A 148 -6.22 -1.22 -8.80
C ALA A 148 -5.83 0.16 -8.26
N ILE A 149 -4.79 0.25 -7.41
CA ILE A 149 -4.37 1.52 -6.80
C ILE A 149 -2.84 1.60 -6.80
N PHE A 150 -2.32 2.68 -7.37
CA PHE A 150 -0.91 3.05 -7.30
C PHE A 150 -0.74 4.40 -6.59
N VAL A 151 0.15 4.43 -5.59
CA VAL A 151 0.39 5.60 -4.75
C VAL A 151 1.88 5.98 -4.84
N PRO A 152 2.28 6.96 -5.68
CA PRO A 152 3.66 7.41 -5.79
C PRO A 152 4.08 8.29 -4.61
N GLN A 153 5.37 8.32 -4.31
CA GLN A 153 5.93 9.23 -3.31
C GLN A 153 5.85 10.68 -3.78
N SER A 154 6.17 10.90 -5.06
CA SER A 154 6.12 12.19 -5.74
C SER A 154 5.82 11.95 -7.20
N PHE A 155 4.95 12.77 -7.78
CA PHE A 155 4.66 12.76 -9.21
C PHE A 155 4.00 14.08 -9.63
N LEU A 156 4.53 14.70 -10.69
CA LEU A 156 4.11 16.02 -11.15
C LEU A 156 4.22 17.06 -10.02
N ASN A 157 3.11 17.70 -9.68
CA ASN A 157 3.04 18.69 -8.60
C ASN A 157 2.68 18.06 -7.23
N GLY A 158 2.45 16.74 -7.20
CA GLY A 158 1.98 16.02 -6.03
C GLY A 158 3.08 15.31 -5.26
N SER A 159 2.96 15.29 -3.93
CA SER A 159 3.84 14.52 -3.06
C SER A 159 3.13 14.06 -1.80
N ASN A 160 3.64 12.96 -1.22
CA ASN A 160 3.25 12.41 0.08
C ASN A 160 1.72 12.25 0.29
N PRO A 161 0.99 11.59 -0.63
CA PRO A 161 -0.44 11.33 -0.46
C PRO A 161 -0.71 10.47 0.78
N ALA A 162 -1.88 10.68 1.39
CA ALA A 162 -2.41 9.84 2.45
C ALA A 162 -3.73 9.20 2.00
N ILE A 163 -3.77 7.87 1.97
CA ILE A 163 -4.92 7.13 1.43
C ILE A 163 -5.65 6.41 2.55
N THR A 164 -6.98 6.48 2.54
CA THR A 164 -7.87 5.73 3.41
C THR A 164 -8.87 4.92 2.60
N LEU A 165 -8.92 3.60 2.82
CA LEU A 165 -9.92 2.71 2.23
C LEU A 165 -10.94 2.26 3.27
N SER A 166 -12.21 2.32 2.93
CA SER A 166 -13.32 1.87 3.78
C SER A 166 -14.32 1.04 2.97
N ASN A 167 -14.49 -0.23 3.33
CA ASN A 167 -15.40 -1.16 2.62
C ASN A 167 -15.10 -1.30 1.12
N VAL A 168 -13.90 -1.78 0.80
CA VAL A 168 -13.40 -1.91 -0.58
C VAL A 168 -13.10 -3.37 -0.91
N LEU A 169 -13.56 -3.82 -2.07
CA LEU A 169 -13.21 -5.12 -2.67
C LEU A 169 -12.32 -4.88 -3.89
N ILE A 170 -11.16 -5.52 -3.95
CA ILE A 170 -10.30 -5.53 -5.13
C ILE A 170 -10.18 -6.96 -5.64
N GLN A 171 -10.62 -7.23 -6.87
CA GLN A 171 -10.69 -8.60 -7.36
C GLN A 171 -10.18 -8.79 -8.78
N SER A 172 -9.46 -9.88 -9.03
CA SER A 172 -8.96 -10.24 -10.37
C SER A 172 -8.15 -9.11 -11.03
N CYS A 173 -7.46 -8.29 -10.23
CA CYS A 173 -6.54 -7.28 -10.71
C CYS A 173 -5.12 -7.86 -10.85
N SER A 174 -4.30 -7.23 -11.68
CA SER A 174 -2.96 -7.72 -11.98
C SER A 174 -1.93 -6.60 -12.09
N ALA A 175 -0.70 -6.88 -11.67
CA ALA A 175 0.46 -6.04 -11.94
C ALA A 175 1.49 -6.85 -12.76
N VAL A 176 1.79 -6.39 -13.98
CA VAL A 176 2.56 -7.14 -14.97
C VAL A 176 3.76 -6.33 -15.44
N GLY A 177 4.96 -6.83 -15.23
CA GLY A 177 6.17 -6.21 -15.79
C GLY A 177 6.16 -6.16 -17.32
N GLY A 178 6.72 -5.09 -17.86
CA GLY A 178 6.97 -4.97 -19.30
C GLY A 178 8.10 -5.90 -19.73
N ASN A 179 8.02 -6.43 -20.94
CA ASN A 179 9.10 -7.26 -21.47
C ASN A 179 10.29 -6.40 -21.87
N GLY A 180 11.51 -6.93 -21.76
CA GLY A 180 12.70 -6.34 -22.36
C GLY A 180 12.63 -6.40 -23.88
N GLY A 181 13.26 -5.42 -24.53
CA GLY A 181 13.43 -5.37 -25.97
C GLY A 181 14.57 -6.28 -26.43
N SER A 182 14.52 -6.70 -27.69
CA SER A 182 15.45 -7.64 -28.30
C SER A 182 16.34 -7.00 -29.36
N TYR A 183 17.42 -7.70 -29.69
CA TYR A 183 18.16 -7.49 -30.94
C TYR A 183 17.29 -7.83 -32.16
N LEU A 184 17.28 -6.95 -33.16
CA LEU A 184 16.42 -7.05 -34.36
C LEU A 184 17.12 -7.61 -35.63
N GLY A 185 17.81 -8.75 -35.52
CA GLY A 185 18.04 -9.67 -36.66
C GLY A 185 19.15 -9.32 -37.69
N VAL A 186 19.36 -10.28 -38.62
CA VAL A 186 20.57 -10.46 -39.47
C VAL A 186 20.75 -9.49 -40.65
N SER A 187 19.85 -8.54 -40.90
CA SER A 187 20.02 -7.50 -41.94
C SER A 187 20.71 -6.24 -41.43
N PHE A 188 21.00 -6.19 -40.12
CA PHE A 188 21.62 -5.03 -39.50
C PHE A 188 23.09 -4.92 -39.94
N THR A 189 23.48 -3.71 -40.29
CA THR A 189 24.84 -3.37 -40.72
C THR A 189 25.82 -3.33 -39.54
N GLY A 190 25.30 -3.35 -38.30
CA GLY A 190 26.08 -3.18 -37.09
C GLY A 190 26.42 -1.71 -36.85
N ASN A 191 25.56 -0.80 -37.31
CA ASN A 191 25.67 0.65 -37.19
C ASN A 191 24.39 1.30 -36.63
N GLU A 192 23.39 0.49 -36.30
CA GLU A 192 22.07 0.91 -35.85
C GLU A 192 22.07 1.42 -34.40
N GLY A 193 21.15 2.33 -34.07
CA GLY A 193 20.91 2.75 -32.69
C GLY A 193 20.21 1.68 -31.85
N ALA A 194 20.07 1.98 -30.56
CA ALA A 194 19.44 1.10 -29.59
C ALA A 194 17.97 1.42 -29.35
N GLY A 195 17.24 0.45 -28.79
CA GLY A 195 15.85 0.62 -28.38
C GLY A 195 15.70 1.47 -27.11
N GLY A 196 14.58 2.17 -26.98
CA GLY A 196 14.23 2.90 -25.75
C GLY A 196 13.66 1.98 -24.68
N GLY A 197 13.78 2.34 -23.42
CA GLY A 197 13.15 1.61 -22.31
C GLY A 197 11.64 1.86 -22.22
N GLY A 198 10.89 0.91 -21.67
CA GLY A 198 9.46 1.06 -21.41
C GLY A 198 9.16 1.93 -20.18
N GLY A 199 8.04 2.64 -20.18
CA GLY A 199 7.52 3.40 -19.03
C GLY A 199 6.34 2.70 -18.35
N PHE A 200 5.50 3.45 -17.62
CA PHE A 200 4.24 2.96 -17.07
C PHE A 200 3.20 2.75 -18.18
N GLY A 201 3.22 1.55 -18.78
CA GLY A 201 2.32 1.16 -19.85
C GLY A 201 2.65 1.71 -21.23
N GLY A 202 3.48 2.75 -21.34
CA GLY A 202 4.01 3.25 -22.60
C GLY A 202 5.25 2.46 -23.03
N ASN A 203 5.25 1.89 -24.23
CA ASN A 203 6.37 1.10 -24.73
C ASN A 203 7.55 2.00 -25.10
N GLY A 204 8.78 1.49 -25.00
CA GLY A 204 9.94 2.11 -25.62
C GLY A 204 9.85 2.05 -27.14
N GLY A 205 10.32 3.11 -27.80
CA GLY A 205 10.45 3.14 -29.24
C GLY A 205 11.51 2.14 -29.72
N SER A 206 11.33 1.64 -30.93
CA SER A 206 12.23 0.70 -31.59
C SER A 206 12.98 1.32 -32.77
N VAL A 207 14.10 0.71 -33.13
CA VAL A 207 14.79 0.97 -34.40
C VAL A 207 14.30 -0.06 -35.43
N THR A 208 13.64 0.42 -36.48
CA THR A 208 12.92 -0.46 -37.44
C THR A 208 13.58 -0.49 -38.83
N ILE A 209 14.76 0.09 -38.97
CA ILE A 209 15.49 0.22 -40.24
C ILE A 209 16.98 -0.03 -40.03
N ASP A 210 17.67 -0.43 -41.10
CA ASP A 210 19.11 -0.68 -41.12
C ASP A 210 19.93 0.59 -41.41
N GLY A 211 21.24 0.51 -41.17
CA GLY A 211 22.19 1.59 -41.40
C GLY A 211 22.50 2.41 -40.14
N SER A 212 23.22 3.52 -40.33
CA SER A 212 23.56 4.41 -39.22
C SER A 212 22.32 5.20 -38.78
N THR A 213 21.85 4.95 -37.56
CA THR A 213 20.59 5.52 -37.03
C THR A 213 20.79 6.10 -35.63
N GLY A 214 19.96 7.09 -35.28
CA GLY A 214 19.85 7.54 -33.89
C GLY A 214 19.22 6.46 -33.01
N GLY A 215 19.23 6.69 -31.71
CA GLY A 215 18.53 5.83 -30.77
C GLY A 215 17.04 6.17 -30.70
N ALA A 216 16.23 5.19 -30.26
CA ALA A 216 14.79 5.38 -30.11
C ALA A 216 14.42 6.05 -28.77
N GLY A 217 13.23 6.64 -28.69
CA GLY A 217 12.76 7.30 -27.47
C GLY A 217 12.26 6.30 -26.42
N GLY A 218 12.39 6.63 -25.14
CA GLY A 218 11.80 5.87 -24.05
C GLY A 218 10.29 6.09 -23.93
N GLY A 219 9.55 5.11 -23.40
CA GLY A 219 8.11 5.22 -23.14
C GLY A 219 7.80 6.06 -21.90
N GLY A 220 6.59 6.62 -21.84
CA GLY A 220 6.08 7.41 -20.71
C GLY A 220 4.98 6.71 -19.92
N PHE A 221 4.21 7.50 -19.18
CA PHE A 221 2.96 7.09 -18.54
C PHE A 221 1.91 6.91 -19.62
N GLY A 222 1.87 5.74 -20.22
CA GLY A 222 0.94 5.39 -21.27
C GLY A 222 1.29 5.88 -22.68
N GLY A 223 2.11 6.92 -22.84
CA GLY A 223 2.61 7.35 -24.14
C GLY A 223 3.78 6.47 -24.61
N ASP A 224 3.72 5.97 -25.84
CA ASP A 224 4.83 5.21 -26.42
C ASP A 224 6.00 6.13 -26.77
N GLY A 225 7.23 5.62 -26.70
CA GLY A 225 8.42 6.28 -27.21
C GLY A 225 8.45 6.32 -28.73
N GLY A 226 9.15 7.31 -29.29
CA GLY A 226 9.27 7.50 -30.73
C GLY A 226 10.20 6.49 -31.38
N ASP A 227 9.71 5.83 -32.43
CA ASP A 227 10.49 4.93 -33.26
C ASP A 227 11.49 5.67 -34.16
N VAL A 228 12.55 4.96 -34.56
CA VAL A 228 13.51 5.43 -35.56
C VAL A 228 13.22 4.71 -36.87
N THR A 229 12.74 5.48 -37.85
CA THR A 229 12.13 4.96 -39.10
C THR A 229 12.85 5.41 -40.36
N LEU A 230 13.82 6.34 -40.25
CA LEU A 230 14.71 6.71 -41.34
C LEU A 230 16.19 6.56 -40.96
N PRO A 231 17.01 6.04 -41.88
CA PRO A 231 18.46 6.04 -41.73
C PRO A 231 19.06 7.43 -41.98
N LEU A 232 20.33 7.54 -41.65
CA LEU A 232 21.19 8.69 -41.90
C LEU A 232 21.19 9.21 -43.37
N ILE A 233 21.31 10.53 -43.53
CA ILE A 233 21.86 11.18 -44.75
C ILE A 233 23.33 11.58 -44.49
N PRO A 234 24.32 11.12 -45.28
CA PRO A 234 25.77 11.23 -45.01
C PRO A 234 26.33 12.63 -44.68
N SER A 235 25.59 13.71 -44.96
CA SER A 235 26.03 15.10 -44.75
C SER A 235 25.40 15.82 -43.55
N ILE A 236 24.44 15.21 -42.83
CA ILE A 236 23.59 15.92 -41.83
C ILE A 236 23.52 15.23 -40.45
N GLY A 237 23.85 13.94 -40.33
CA GLY A 237 23.70 13.18 -39.09
C GLY A 237 22.33 12.47 -38.98
N GLY A 238 22.19 11.58 -37.99
CA GLY A 238 21.03 10.70 -37.83
C GLY A 238 20.17 11.06 -36.62
N GLY A 239 18.86 11.24 -36.86
CA GLY A 239 17.85 11.66 -35.90
C GLY A 239 17.47 10.62 -34.83
N GLY A 240 17.37 11.02 -33.56
CA GLY A 240 16.81 10.19 -32.48
C GLY A 240 15.30 10.31 -32.32
N GLY A 241 14.65 9.28 -31.76
CA GLY A 241 13.22 9.29 -31.43
C GLY A 241 12.91 10.17 -30.20
N GLY A 242 11.74 10.80 -30.17
CA GLY A 242 11.26 11.57 -29.02
C GLY A 242 10.74 10.67 -27.90
N GLY A 243 10.86 11.10 -26.64
CA GLY A 243 10.34 10.35 -25.49
C GLY A 243 8.80 10.38 -25.42
N GLY A 244 8.17 9.31 -24.95
CA GLY A 244 6.74 9.28 -24.65
C GLY A 244 6.40 10.16 -23.45
N GLY A 245 5.20 10.71 -23.42
CA GLY A 245 4.66 11.55 -22.35
C GLY A 245 3.54 10.87 -21.58
N ILE A 246 2.71 11.69 -20.94
CA ILE A 246 1.53 11.24 -20.21
C ILE A 246 0.40 11.04 -21.22
N GLY A 247 0.03 9.79 -21.44
CA GLY A 247 -0.91 9.33 -22.45
C GLY A 247 -2.17 8.72 -21.86
N SER A 248 -3.24 8.70 -22.65
CA SER A 248 -4.51 8.09 -22.27
C SER A 248 -4.59 6.57 -22.51
N ARG A 249 -3.72 6.00 -23.35
CA ARG A 249 -3.79 4.61 -23.88
C ARG A 249 -5.20 4.16 -24.30
N ALA A 250 -5.99 5.08 -24.86
CA ALA A 250 -7.31 4.76 -25.38
C ALA A 250 -7.23 3.79 -26.57
N THR A 251 -8.15 2.82 -26.63
CA THR A 251 -8.28 1.90 -27.80
C THR A 251 -9.57 2.14 -28.59
N LEU A 252 -10.50 2.92 -28.05
CA LEU A 252 -11.80 3.25 -28.65
C LEU A 252 -12.08 4.75 -28.49
N GLY A 253 -12.91 5.32 -29.37
CA GLY A 253 -13.24 6.75 -29.37
C GLY A 253 -12.29 7.61 -30.21
N ILE A 254 -12.28 8.93 -29.99
CA ILE A 254 -11.36 9.83 -30.68
C ILE A 254 -10.00 9.75 -29.98
N LEU A 255 -9.02 9.14 -30.64
CA LEU A 255 -7.68 8.91 -30.11
C LEU A 255 -6.82 10.18 -30.13
N THR A 256 -7.19 11.15 -29.30
CA THR A 256 -6.35 12.32 -28.99
C THR A 256 -5.54 12.09 -27.71
N ASN A 257 -4.50 12.89 -27.51
CA ASN A 257 -3.77 12.98 -26.25
C ASN A 257 -3.10 11.65 -25.82
N LEU A 258 -2.61 10.89 -26.80
CA LEU A 258 -1.92 9.62 -26.57
C LEU A 258 -0.54 9.82 -25.92
N GLY A 259 0.02 11.02 -25.99
CA GLY A 259 1.32 11.34 -25.43
C GLY A 259 2.47 10.65 -26.14
N ASN A 260 2.29 10.08 -27.33
CA ASN A 260 3.36 9.36 -28.01
C ASN A 260 4.50 10.29 -28.42
N GLY A 261 5.72 9.84 -28.21
CA GLY A 261 6.93 10.48 -28.71
C GLY A 261 6.94 10.54 -30.23
N GLY A 262 7.48 11.62 -30.78
CA GLY A 262 7.65 11.76 -32.21
C GLY A 262 8.68 10.77 -32.72
N SER A 263 8.44 10.13 -33.87
CA SER A 263 9.51 9.44 -34.58
C SER A 263 10.64 10.41 -34.93
N ASN A 264 11.78 9.92 -35.39
CA ASN A 264 12.88 10.75 -35.87
C ASN A 264 12.55 11.69 -37.07
N GLN A 265 11.29 11.77 -37.50
CA GLN A 265 10.84 12.66 -38.58
C GLN A 265 9.56 13.42 -38.24
N THR A 266 8.92 13.12 -37.12
CA THR A 266 7.60 13.65 -36.78
C THR A 266 7.62 14.35 -35.42
N SER A 267 6.72 15.32 -35.27
CA SER A 267 6.41 15.87 -33.96
C SER A 267 5.85 14.83 -33.01
N GLY A 268 6.03 15.05 -31.70
CA GLY A 268 5.35 14.29 -30.66
C GLY A 268 3.87 14.64 -30.60
N LEU A 269 3.07 13.73 -30.04
CA LEU A 269 1.65 13.94 -29.82
C LEU A 269 1.40 14.62 -28.47
N ASP A 270 0.31 15.38 -28.38
CA ASP A 270 -0.18 15.90 -27.11
C ASP A 270 -0.48 14.78 -26.11
N GLY A 271 -0.39 15.10 -24.83
CA GLY A 271 -0.63 14.18 -23.72
C GLY A 271 -1.86 14.53 -22.91
N ASN A 272 -2.30 13.59 -22.07
CA ASN A 272 -3.42 13.74 -21.17
C ASN A 272 -2.96 14.43 -19.87
N GLY A 273 -3.33 15.70 -19.70
CA GLY A 273 -2.90 16.54 -18.58
C GLY A 273 -3.90 17.64 -18.26
N TYR A 274 -5.18 17.30 -18.11
CA TYR A 274 -6.22 18.30 -17.83
C TYR A 274 -5.88 19.10 -16.57
N GLY A 275 -5.89 20.43 -16.71
CA GLY A 275 -5.48 21.37 -15.66
C GLY A 275 -3.99 21.71 -15.65
N LEU A 276 -3.18 21.04 -16.47
CA LEU A 276 -1.73 21.23 -16.54
C LEU A 276 -1.33 21.86 -17.88
N ALA A 277 -0.82 23.09 -17.84
CA ALA A 277 -0.18 23.74 -18.98
C ALA A 277 1.32 23.43 -18.93
N ILE A 278 1.73 22.31 -19.54
CA ILE A 278 3.12 21.87 -19.51
C ILE A 278 3.56 21.53 -20.92
N THR A 279 4.72 22.02 -21.36
CA THR A 279 5.23 21.78 -22.71
C THR A 279 6.30 20.70 -22.69
N ALA A 280 6.18 19.71 -23.58
CA ALA A 280 7.18 18.66 -23.75
C ALA A 280 8.45 19.18 -24.44
N GLY A 281 9.54 18.43 -24.31
CA GLY A 281 10.81 18.76 -24.95
C GLY A 281 10.72 18.71 -26.47
N THR A 282 11.33 19.69 -27.13
CA THR A 282 11.49 19.68 -28.59
C THR A 282 12.67 18.81 -29.00
N GLY A 283 12.56 18.14 -30.14
CA GLY A 283 13.70 17.44 -30.70
C GLY A 283 14.76 18.41 -31.18
N GLY A 284 16.02 17.99 -31.11
CA GLY A 284 17.17 18.79 -31.52
C GLY A 284 17.09 19.26 -32.98
N GLY A 285 16.34 18.55 -33.84
CA GLY A 285 16.06 18.91 -35.24
C GLY A 285 14.94 19.91 -35.47
N GLY A 286 14.36 20.49 -34.42
CA GLY A 286 13.28 21.47 -34.52
C GLY A 286 11.88 20.87 -34.67
N LEU A 287 11.72 19.55 -34.51
CA LEU A 287 10.39 18.96 -34.37
C LEU A 287 9.86 19.24 -32.97
N ASN A 288 8.68 19.83 -32.91
CA ASN A 288 8.06 20.17 -31.64
C ASN A 288 7.57 18.90 -30.92
N GLY A 289 7.68 18.89 -29.60
CA GLY A 289 6.90 17.98 -28.77
C GLY A 289 5.45 18.44 -28.67
N GLY A 290 4.64 17.66 -27.94
CA GLY A 290 3.27 18.04 -27.60
C GLY A 290 3.21 19.34 -26.78
N THR A 291 2.09 20.05 -26.91
CA THR A 291 1.80 21.34 -26.26
C THR A 291 1.42 21.14 -24.78
N TYR A 292 0.80 20.00 -24.46
CA TYR A 292 0.49 19.56 -23.09
C TYR A 292 1.58 18.59 -22.59
N ALA A 293 1.35 17.89 -21.47
CA ALA A 293 2.25 16.87 -20.93
C ALA A 293 2.41 15.62 -21.85
N GLY A 294 2.67 15.85 -23.14
CA GLY A 294 2.72 14.90 -24.24
C GLY A 294 4.12 14.43 -24.56
N GLY A 295 4.24 13.78 -25.71
CA GLY A 295 5.49 13.20 -26.17
C GLY A 295 6.47 14.27 -26.64
N GLY A 296 7.75 14.02 -26.41
CA GLY A 296 8.85 14.82 -26.96
C GLY A 296 8.91 14.71 -28.48
N GLY A 297 9.45 15.74 -29.13
CA GLY A 297 9.65 15.73 -30.59
C GLY A 297 10.87 14.90 -31.01
N GLY A 298 10.86 14.33 -32.21
CA GLY A 298 12.02 13.62 -32.74
C GLY A 298 13.14 14.52 -33.27
N GLY A 299 14.32 13.98 -33.51
CA GLY A 299 15.41 14.68 -34.19
C GLY A 299 15.25 14.55 -35.71
N ASN A 300 14.89 15.61 -36.42
CA ASN A 300 14.71 15.56 -37.88
C ASN A 300 16.05 15.36 -38.63
N ALA A 301 16.14 14.32 -39.47
CA ALA A 301 17.28 14.08 -40.36
C ALA A 301 17.18 14.78 -41.74
N THR A 302 16.02 15.37 -42.08
CA THR A 302 15.69 15.86 -43.43
C THR A 302 15.52 17.39 -43.47
N GLY A 303 16.28 18.08 -44.34
CA GLY A 303 16.10 19.52 -44.61
C GLY A 303 17.30 20.43 -44.32
N GLY A 304 18.48 19.88 -44.04
CA GLY A 304 19.69 20.68 -43.84
C GLY A 304 19.76 21.41 -42.49
N SER A 305 18.83 21.15 -41.57
CA SER A 305 19.01 21.50 -40.17
C SER A 305 20.15 20.68 -39.60
N THR A 306 21.13 21.34 -38.99
CA THR A 306 22.39 20.76 -38.45
C THR A 306 22.14 19.95 -37.18
N ALA A 307 20.98 19.28 -37.09
CA ALA A 307 20.36 19.02 -35.82
C ALA A 307 19.58 17.67 -35.62
N SER A 308 20.08 16.70 -34.83
CA SER A 308 19.70 15.28 -34.75
C SER A 308 19.27 14.62 -33.40
N GLY A 309 19.41 15.19 -32.20
CA GLY A 309 18.93 14.54 -30.95
C GLY A 309 17.40 14.47 -30.78
N GLY A 310 16.84 13.45 -30.11
CA GLY A 310 15.41 13.38 -29.75
C GLY A 310 15.09 14.17 -28.47
N GLY A 311 13.91 14.79 -28.39
CA GLY A 311 13.45 15.54 -27.21
C GLY A 311 12.81 14.63 -26.16
N GLY A 312 12.93 14.98 -24.88
CA GLY A 312 12.25 14.28 -23.79
C GLY A 312 10.76 14.62 -23.71
N GLY A 313 9.92 13.70 -23.23
CA GLY A 313 8.48 13.95 -23.06
C GLY A 313 8.11 14.61 -21.72
N GLY A 314 6.81 14.86 -21.53
CA GLY A 314 6.18 15.10 -20.22
C GLY A 314 6.40 16.46 -19.58
N SER A 315 6.38 16.49 -18.23
CA SER A 315 6.13 17.70 -17.44
C SER A 315 7.28 18.73 -17.35
N SER A 316 8.42 18.43 -17.96
CA SER A 316 9.60 19.31 -18.08
C SER A 316 10.62 18.61 -18.98
N GLY A 317 10.13 17.97 -20.04
CA GLY A 317 11.01 17.28 -20.98
C GLY A 317 12.04 18.26 -21.53
N THR A 318 13.33 17.93 -21.43
CA THR A 318 14.37 18.80 -21.98
C THR A 318 14.44 18.61 -23.48
N ASN A 319 14.88 19.67 -24.16
CA ASN A 319 15.12 19.58 -25.59
C ASN A 319 16.23 18.57 -25.89
N GLY A 320 16.09 17.87 -27.02
CA GLY A 320 17.19 17.14 -27.62
C GLY A 320 18.27 18.13 -28.03
N LEU A 321 19.53 17.77 -27.80
CA LEU A 321 20.67 18.59 -28.14
C LEU A 321 21.40 18.03 -29.35
N GLN A 322 22.31 18.86 -29.87
CA GLN A 322 23.15 18.48 -30.96
C GLN A 322 24.44 17.84 -30.56
N PRO A 323 24.67 16.55 -30.87
CA PRO A 323 25.95 15.95 -30.60
C PRO A 323 27.00 16.56 -31.54
N GLN A 324 28.04 17.21 -30.97
CA GLN A 324 29.26 17.69 -31.65
C GLN A 324 30.41 17.59 -30.58
N GLY A 325 31.72 17.42 -30.86
CA GLY A 325 32.71 17.03 -29.79
C GLY A 325 34.04 17.81 -29.59
N ILE A 326 34.33 18.50 -28.47
CA ILE A 326 35.50 18.29 -27.53
C ILE A 326 35.66 19.45 -26.51
N ILE A 327 35.18 19.19 -25.27
CA ILE A 327 35.68 19.63 -23.95
C ILE A 327 35.52 21.13 -23.55
N PRO A 328 34.66 21.46 -22.56
CA PRO A 328 34.91 22.57 -21.62
C PRO A 328 36.07 22.20 -20.69
N PRO A 329 36.98 23.11 -20.30
CA PRO A 329 38.06 22.77 -19.38
C PRO A 329 37.48 22.26 -18.03
N GLY A 330 37.43 20.93 -17.85
CA GLY A 330 37.10 20.26 -16.58
C GLY A 330 35.69 19.67 -16.38
N GLY A 331 34.87 19.40 -17.42
CA GLY A 331 33.49 18.86 -17.26
C GLY A 331 33.17 17.58 -18.07
N SER A 332 32.10 16.85 -17.70
CA SER A 332 31.56 15.69 -18.42
C SER A 332 30.70 16.08 -19.64
N ALA A 333 30.60 15.21 -20.64
CA ALA A 333 29.72 15.42 -21.80
C ALA A 333 28.23 15.47 -21.40
N THR A 334 27.44 16.26 -22.11
CA THR A 334 25.98 16.37 -21.97
C THR A 334 25.29 15.44 -22.97
N PRO A 335 24.24 14.69 -22.58
CA PRO A 335 23.51 13.82 -23.52
C PRO A 335 22.91 14.59 -24.72
N SER A 336 22.90 13.97 -25.90
CA SER A 336 22.16 14.50 -27.05
C SER A 336 20.67 14.20 -26.99
N GLY A 337 20.26 13.13 -26.32
CA GLY A 337 18.86 12.88 -26.01
C GLY A 337 18.36 13.77 -24.88
N GLY A 338 17.15 14.32 -25.02
CA GLY A 338 16.51 15.13 -23.98
C GLY A 338 15.97 14.27 -22.85
N ASN A 339 16.14 14.68 -21.59
CA ASN A 339 15.59 13.97 -20.44
C ASN A 339 14.07 14.13 -20.38
N GLY A 340 13.35 13.07 -20.01
CA GLY A 340 11.93 13.12 -19.72
C GLY A 340 11.64 13.79 -18.38
N GLY A 341 10.49 14.48 -18.30
CA GLY A 341 9.91 14.89 -17.02
C GLY A 341 9.14 13.74 -16.35
N ASP A 342 8.37 14.05 -15.31
CA ASP A 342 7.51 13.06 -14.68
C ASP A 342 6.47 12.52 -15.66
N GLY A 343 6.26 11.20 -15.58
CA GLY A 343 5.41 10.45 -16.47
C GLY A 343 5.93 10.37 -17.90
N ALA A 344 7.22 10.63 -18.13
CA ALA A 344 7.75 10.70 -19.47
C ALA A 344 9.12 10.08 -19.68
N GLY A 345 9.28 9.51 -20.86
CA GLY A 345 10.51 8.90 -21.32
C GLY A 345 11.53 9.92 -21.83
N GLY A 346 12.79 9.50 -21.82
CA GLY A 346 13.88 10.24 -22.41
C GLY A 346 13.89 10.13 -23.94
N GLY A 347 14.38 11.17 -24.62
CA GLY A 347 14.63 11.17 -26.05
C GLY A 347 15.84 10.30 -26.39
N GLY A 348 15.77 9.64 -27.54
CA GLY A 348 16.88 8.88 -28.11
C GLY A 348 18.01 9.78 -28.59
N ALA A 349 19.22 9.24 -28.57
CA ALA A 349 20.42 9.97 -28.94
C ALA A 349 20.54 10.21 -30.46
N GLY A 350 21.26 11.27 -30.84
CA GLY A 350 21.60 11.55 -32.24
C GLY A 350 22.98 11.02 -32.66
N VAL A 351 23.17 10.79 -33.97
CA VAL A 351 24.47 10.38 -34.54
C VAL A 351 25.26 11.58 -35.07
N VAL A 352 26.60 11.57 -34.89
CA VAL A 352 27.57 12.56 -35.42
C VAL A 352 28.44 11.95 -36.52
N LEU A 353 28.65 12.65 -37.64
CA LEU A 353 29.57 12.20 -38.72
C LEU A 353 30.71 13.14 -39.09
N ILE A 354 30.78 14.34 -38.50
CA ILE A 354 31.79 15.35 -38.86
C ILE A 354 32.77 15.61 -37.72
N ASN A 355 34.05 15.86 -38.06
CA ASN A 355 35.17 16.16 -37.14
C ASN A 355 35.05 17.57 -36.48
N PHE A 356 33.87 17.98 -36.00
CA PHE A 356 33.67 19.28 -35.34
C PHE A 356 33.12 19.16 -33.93
N THR A 357 33.36 20.22 -33.13
CA THR A 357 33.60 20.06 -31.69
C THR A 357 32.65 20.80 -30.72
N ASN A 358 31.91 20.13 -29.80
CA ASN A 358 31.12 20.68 -28.66
C ASN A 358 31.05 19.71 -27.41
N SER A 359 30.24 19.99 -26.39
CA SER A 359 30.14 19.20 -25.15
C SER A 359 29.15 18.04 -25.18
N VAL A 360 28.53 17.71 -26.32
CA VAL A 360 27.37 16.82 -26.42
C VAL A 360 27.74 15.50 -27.13
N ASP A 361 27.38 14.35 -26.57
CA ASP A 361 27.74 13.03 -27.09
C ASP A 361 26.52 12.21 -27.58
N GLY A 362 26.77 10.96 -28.00
CA GLY A 362 25.73 10.01 -28.47
C GLY A 362 24.94 9.36 -27.34
N GLN A 363 24.96 9.91 -26.12
CA GLN A 363 24.18 9.44 -24.99
C GLN A 363 22.72 9.88 -25.10
N ALA A 364 21.83 8.97 -24.72
CA ALA A 364 20.40 9.22 -24.71
C ALA A 364 19.93 9.94 -23.44
N GLY A 365 18.74 10.52 -23.49
CA GLY A 365 18.11 11.14 -22.35
C GLY A 365 17.57 10.10 -21.36
N SER A 366 17.63 10.42 -20.06
CA SER A 366 17.00 9.60 -19.02
C SER A 366 15.50 9.90 -18.92
N GLY A 367 14.69 8.91 -18.55
CA GLY A 367 13.27 9.11 -18.23
C GLY A 367 13.07 9.68 -16.83
N GLY A 368 11.93 10.36 -16.62
CA GLY A 368 11.50 10.78 -15.28
C GLY A 368 10.72 9.67 -14.57
N TYR A 369 10.03 10.01 -13.46
CA TYR A 369 9.23 9.01 -12.72
C TYR A 369 8.20 8.36 -13.65
N GLY A 370 8.20 7.03 -13.74
CA GLY A 370 7.33 6.27 -14.63
C GLY A 370 7.72 6.30 -16.11
N GLY A 371 8.87 6.89 -16.46
CA GLY A 371 9.36 7.02 -17.81
C GLY A 371 10.62 6.22 -18.09
N GLY A 372 10.67 5.57 -19.25
CA GLY A 372 11.83 4.81 -19.71
C GLY A 372 12.94 5.70 -20.28
N GLY A 373 14.18 5.22 -20.25
CA GLY A 373 15.31 5.92 -20.85
C GLY A 373 15.34 5.82 -22.38
N GLY A 374 15.91 6.80 -23.06
CA GLY A 374 16.14 6.74 -24.50
C GLY A 374 17.25 5.73 -24.87
N GLY A 375 17.23 5.22 -26.10
CA GLY A 375 18.28 4.38 -26.65
C GLY A 375 19.50 5.19 -27.08
N GLY A 376 20.69 4.60 -26.91
CA GLY A 376 21.96 5.15 -27.41
C GLY A 376 22.03 5.17 -28.94
N ALA A 377 22.89 6.04 -29.47
CA ALA A 377 23.05 6.23 -30.91
C ALA A 377 23.85 5.09 -31.58
N GLY A 378 23.64 4.89 -32.88
CA GLY A 378 24.49 4.05 -33.70
C GLY A 378 25.93 4.59 -33.85
N THR A 379 26.73 3.98 -34.72
CA THR A 379 28.14 4.38 -34.90
C THR A 379 28.27 5.85 -35.35
N GLY A 380 28.92 6.66 -34.53
CA GLY A 380 29.30 8.05 -34.84
C GLY A 380 30.75 8.21 -35.29
N ALA A 381 31.27 9.43 -35.25
CA ALA A 381 32.67 9.74 -35.59
C ALA A 381 33.67 8.94 -34.72
N TYR A 382 34.84 8.61 -35.28
CA TYR A 382 35.91 7.91 -34.56
C TYR A 382 36.59 8.87 -33.57
N ASP A 383 35.96 9.09 -32.41
CA ASP A 383 36.47 9.94 -31.33
C ASP A 383 36.51 9.16 -30.00
N SER A 384 37.64 9.29 -29.30
CA SER A 384 37.87 8.77 -27.96
C SER A 384 36.93 9.32 -26.86
N ALA A 385 36.26 10.45 -27.09
CA ALA A 385 35.35 11.07 -26.13
C ALA A 385 33.86 10.82 -26.44
N TYR A 386 33.55 10.12 -27.54
CA TYR A 386 32.17 9.83 -27.93
C TYR A 386 31.64 8.63 -27.13
N THR A 387 30.61 8.87 -26.31
CA THR A 387 29.89 7.83 -25.57
C THR A 387 28.51 7.63 -26.16
N VAL A 388 28.02 6.39 -26.15
CA VAL A 388 26.75 5.98 -26.78
C VAL A 388 25.85 5.23 -25.79
N LEU A 389 25.84 5.69 -24.54
CA LEU A 389 25.11 4.99 -23.47
C LEU A 389 23.60 5.12 -23.64
N GLY A 390 22.91 4.09 -23.19
CA GLY A 390 21.47 4.17 -22.95
C GLY A 390 21.15 5.15 -21.82
N GLY A 391 20.01 5.83 -21.92
CA GLY A 391 19.49 6.67 -20.85
C GLY A 391 18.94 5.80 -19.72
N SER A 392 19.03 6.27 -18.48
CA SER A 392 18.41 5.57 -17.36
C SER A 392 16.89 5.74 -17.40
N GLY A 393 16.14 4.70 -17.05
CA GLY A 393 14.72 4.82 -16.73
C GLY A 393 14.53 5.37 -15.31
N GLY A 394 13.48 6.15 -15.08
CA GLY A 394 13.13 6.60 -13.73
C GLY A 394 12.57 5.47 -12.88
N ILE A 395 12.02 5.80 -11.70
CA ILE A 395 11.30 4.81 -10.90
C ILE A 395 10.12 4.29 -11.74
N GLY A 396 10.09 3.00 -11.99
CA GLY A 396 9.11 2.31 -12.81
C GLY A 396 9.40 2.30 -14.32
N GLY A 397 10.44 3.01 -14.77
CA GLY A 397 10.89 3.01 -16.16
C GLY A 397 12.05 2.05 -16.40
N GLY A 398 12.06 1.38 -17.55
CA GLY A 398 13.19 0.60 -18.02
C GLY A 398 14.30 1.49 -18.58
N GLY A 399 15.56 1.04 -18.47
CA GLY A 399 16.69 1.73 -19.09
C GLY A 399 16.71 1.55 -20.61
N GLY A 400 17.22 2.53 -21.34
CA GLY A 400 17.42 2.39 -22.79
C GLY A 400 18.62 1.52 -23.12
N GLY A 401 18.63 0.89 -24.29
CA GLY A 401 19.77 0.09 -24.74
C GLY A 401 20.99 0.95 -25.05
N GLY A 402 22.19 0.37 -24.91
CA GLY A 402 23.45 0.97 -25.31
C GLY A 402 23.64 0.94 -26.82
N GLY A 403 24.15 2.03 -27.39
CA GLY A 403 24.41 2.21 -28.81
C GLY A 403 25.64 1.44 -29.31
N ILE A 404 26.41 2.01 -30.24
CA ILE A 404 27.59 1.30 -30.80
C ILE A 404 28.88 2.08 -30.58
N ASN A 405 29.86 1.43 -29.96
CA ASN A 405 31.12 2.08 -29.66
C ASN A 405 32.29 1.56 -30.51
N ALA A 406 32.73 2.38 -31.45
CA ALA A 406 33.86 2.08 -32.32
C ALA A 406 35.22 2.55 -31.78
N SER A 407 35.25 3.41 -30.75
CA SER A 407 36.47 4.07 -30.26
C SER A 407 37.38 3.12 -29.47
N GLY A 408 36.78 2.15 -28.79
CA GLY A 408 37.47 1.19 -27.92
C GLY A 408 38.04 1.77 -26.62
N VAL A 409 37.62 2.98 -26.24
CA VAL A 409 38.07 3.67 -25.02
C VAL A 409 36.93 4.12 -24.10
N THR A 410 35.72 4.29 -24.63
CA THR A 410 34.49 4.56 -23.89
C THR A 410 33.60 3.31 -23.84
N SER A 411 32.54 3.31 -23.02
CA SER A 411 31.58 2.19 -22.99
C SER A 411 30.33 2.46 -23.85
N ALA A 412 29.61 1.41 -24.21
CA ALA A 412 28.25 1.45 -24.76
C ALA A 412 27.28 0.79 -23.78
N ASP A 413 27.39 1.06 -22.48
CA ASP A 413 26.55 0.42 -21.48
C ASP A 413 25.06 0.73 -21.71
N GLY A 414 24.23 -0.25 -21.36
CA GLY A 414 22.79 -0.05 -21.25
C GLY A 414 22.45 0.86 -20.07
N GLY A 415 21.35 1.58 -20.18
CA GLY A 415 20.84 2.44 -19.13
C GLY A 415 20.31 1.62 -17.94
N ASN A 416 20.45 2.16 -16.74
CA ASN A 416 19.90 1.57 -15.52
C ASN A 416 18.40 1.86 -15.39
N SER A 417 17.73 1.14 -14.50
CA SER A 417 16.40 1.49 -13.98
C SER A 417 16.57 2.04 -12.56
N LEU A 418 15.96 3.19 -12.27
CA LEU A 418 15.95 3.75 -10.91
C LEU A 418 14.95 3.06 -9.97
N GLY A 419 14.25 2.03 -10.44
CA GLY A 419 13.39 1.20 -9.61
C GLY A 419 12.42 0.35 -10.44
N GLY A 420 12.61 -0.97 -10.46
CA GLY A 420 11.55 -1.93 -10.83
C GLY A 420 11.27 -2.06 -12.33
N GLY A 421 11.73 -1.13 -13.17
CA GLY A 421 11.95 -1.39 -14.58
C GLY A 421 13.20 -2.26 -14.79
N GLY A 422 13.32 -2.90 -15.96
CA GLY A 422 14.50 -3.64 -16.37
C GLY A 422 15.62 -2.73 -16.88
N GLY A 423 16.86 -3.19 -16.82
CA GLY A 423 18.00 -2.51 -17.40
C GLY A 423 18.06 -2.65 -18.92
N GLY A 424 18.60 -1.66 -19.61
CA GLY A 424 18.86 -1.75 -21.05
C GLY A 424 20.01 -2.71 -21.35
N GLY A 425 20.01 -3.35 -22.52
CA GLY A 425 21.12 -4.19 -22.97
C GLY A 425 22.36 -3.36 -23.31
N GLY A 426 23.54 -3.93 -23.05
CA GLY A 426 24.81 -3.33 -23.45
C GLY A 426 24.99 -3.34 -24.97
N GLY A 427 25.57 -2.28 -25.51
CA GLY A 427 25.85 -2.12 -26.93
C GLY A 427 27.11 -2.84 -27.40
N PRO A 428 27.23 -3.21 -28.68
CA PRO A 428 28.47 -3.77 -29.20
C PRO A 428 29.59 -2.71 -29.15
N SER A 429 30.75 -3.12 -28.66
CA SER A 429 31.89 -2.23 -28.40
C SER A 429 33.17 -2.83 -28.95
N ASN A 430 34.01 -2.02 -29.60
CA ASN A 430 35.30 -2.46 -30.12
C ASN A 430 36.32 -2.63 -28.98
N GLY A 431 36.42 -3.82 -28.38
CA GLY A 431 37.35 -4.08 -27.27
C GLY A 431 36.65 -4.60 -26.01
N SER A 432 36.52 -3.78 -24.96
CA SER A 432 35.88 -4.21 -23.71
C SER A 432 34.38 -4.43 -23.87
N THR A 433 33.86 -5.49 -23.25
CA THR A 433 32.43 -5.82 -23.21
C THR A 433 31.64 -4.73 -22.47
N ALA A 434 30.63 -4.17 -23.13
CA ALA A 434 29.71 -3.23 -22.47
C ALA A 434 28.71 -3.98 -21.59
N ASN A 435 28.44 -3.43 -20.41
CA ASN A 435 27.50 -4.00 -19.47
C ASN A 435 26.06 -3.65 -19.87
N GLY A 436 25.14 -4.57 -19.61
CA GLY A 436 23.73 -4.19 -19.50
C GLY A 436 23.49 -3.38 -18.23
N GLY A 437 22.46 -2.55 -18.24
CA GLY A 437 22.03 -1.82 -17.06
C GLY A 437 21.39 -2.73 -16.02
N SER A 438 21.22 -2.22 -14.81
CA SER A 438 20.58 -2.90 -13.69
C SER A 438 19.48 -2.08 -13.04
N ASP A 439 18.64 -2.72 -12.23
CA ASP A 439 17.73 -2.04 -11.31
C ASP A 439 18.51 -1.57 -10.07
N VAL A 440 18.73 -0.27 -9.96
CA VAL A 440 19.42 0.35 -8.81
C VAL A 440 18.44 0.79 -7.71
N GLY A 441 17.13 0.75 -7.99
CA GLY A 441 16.08 1.18 -7.06
C GLY A 441 15.54 0.07 -6.16
N ASN A 442 16.10 -1.14 -6.25
CA ASN A 442 15.77 -2.30 -5.43
C ASN A 442 14.27 -2.66 -5.49
N LEU A 443 13.74 -2.83 -6.70
CA LEU A 443 12.36 -3.29 -6.94
C LEU A 443 12.33 -4.51 -7.87
N GLY A 444 13.43 -5.24 -7.96
CA GLY A 444 13.53 -6.53 -8.61
C GLY A 444 13.48 -6.51 -10.13
N GLY A 445 13.76 -5.37 -10.77
CA GLY A 445 13.85 -5.29 -12.22
C GLY A 445 15.01 -6.13 -12.76
N GLY A 446 14.78 -6.81 -13.88
CA GLY A 446 15.79 -7.67 -14.50
C GLY A 446 16.93 -6.85 -15.11
N SER A 447 18.17 -7.33 -15.01
CA SER A 447 19.31 -6.65 -15.65
C SER A 447 19.33 -6.88 -17.16
N GLY A 448 19.88 -5.92 -17.90
CA GLY A 448 20.16 -6.08 -19.32
C GLY A 448 21.32 -7.05 -19.57
N GLY A 449 21.34 -7.63 -20.76
CA GLY A 449 22.43 -8.50 -21.22
C GLY A 449 23.67 -7.71 -21.62
N LEU A 450 24.81 -8.39 -21.62
CA LEU A 450 26.09 -7.82 -22.07
C LEU A 450 26.10 -7.61 -23.59
N GLY A 451 26.77 -6.56 -24.06
CA GLY A 451 27.00 -6.32 -25.49
C GLY A 451 28.20 -7.10 -26.03
N ALA A 452 28.26 -7.32 -27.36
CA ALA A 452 29.44 -7.92 -27.97
C ALA A 452 30.70 -7.08 -27.76
N ASN A 453 31.85 -7.76 -27.74
CA ASN A 453 33.19 -7.16 -27.62
C ASN A 453 33.80 -6.74 -28.98
N ASN A 454 33.00 -6.79 -30.04
CA ASN A 454 33.34 -6.41 -31.40
C ASN A 454 32.16 -5.67 -32.06
N ILE A 455 32.42 -4.93 -33.14
CA ILE A 455 31.43 -4.17 -33.91
C ILE A 455 31.33 -4.63 -35.37
N GLY A 456 30.25 -4.23 -36.05
CA GLY A 456 29.98 -4.55 -37.46
C GLY A 456 28.85 -5.56 -37.63
N SER A 457 28.52 -5.89 -38.87
CA SER A 457 27.31 -6.65 -39.25
C SER A 457 27.19 -8.06 -38.68
N SER A 458 28.25 -8.60 -38.06
CA SER A 458 28.27 -9.92 -37.43
C SER A 458 28.14 -9.87 -35.91
N PHE A 459 27.96 -8.70 -35.32
CA PHE A 459 27.94 -8.47 -33.88
C PHE A 459 26.72 -7.65 -33.48
N GLY A 460 26.16 -7.95 -32.31
CA GLY A 460 24.99 -7.28 -31.75
C GLY A 460 25.18 -6.93 -30.28
N GLY A 461 24.22 -6.16 -29.75
CA GLY A 461 24.14 -5.83 -28.33
C GLY A 461 23.39 -6.89 -27.52
N GLY A 462 23.33 -6.65 -26.21
CA GLY A 462 22.56 -7.45 -25.28
C GLY A 462 21.06 -7.19 -25.38
N GLY A 463 20.28 -8.15 -24.90
CA GLY A 463 18.84 -8.01 -24.72
C GLY A 463 18.51 -7.13 -23.50
N GLY A 464 17.36 -6.44 -23.52
CA GLY A 464 16.89 -5.69 -22.37
C GLY A 464 16.40 -6.60 -21.25
N GLY A 465 16.50 -6.16 -20.00
CA GLY A 465 15.90 -6.84 -18.86
C GLY A 465 14.39 -6.65 -18.80
N GLY A 466 13.68 -7.61 -18.21
CA GLY A 466 12.25 -7.51 -17.94
C GLY A 466 11.95 -6.61 -16.74
N GLY A 467 10.82 -5.89 -16.78
CA GLY A 467 10.33 -5.13 -15.62
C GLY A 467 9.66 -6.02 -14.58
N SER A 468 9.48 -5.52 -13.37
CA SER A 468 8.79 -6.23 -12.29
C SER A 468 7.27 -6.11 -12.37
N GLY A 469 6.55 -7.05 -11.76
CA GLY A 469 5.14 -6.96 -11.41
C GLY A 469 4.96 -6.91 -9.89
N LEU A 470 4.56 -5.77 -9.33
CA LEU A 470 4.51 -5.56 -7.87
C LEU A 470 3.15 -5.05 -7.40
N GLY A 471 2.58 -5.64 -6.33
CA GLY A 471 1.34 -5.12 -5.76
C GLY A 471 0.15 -5.30 -6.71
N GLY A 472 -0.28 -6.55 -6.95
CA GLY A 472 -1.35 -6.89 -7.89
C GLY A 472 -2.64 -6.11 -7.67
N ALA A 473 -3.00 -5.87 -6.40
CA ALA A 473 -4.07 -4.95 -6.03
C ALA A 473 -3.53 -3.53 -5.79
N ILE A 474 -2.60 -3.37 -4.84
CA ILE A 474 -2.17 -2.07 -4.33
C ILE A 474 -0.63 -1.99 -4.29
N PHE A 475 -0.08 -0.89 -4.79
CA PHE A 475 1.32 -0.54 -4.62
C PHE A 475 1.46 0.79 -3.87
N VAL A 476 2.24 0.78 -2.79
CA VAL A 476 2.52 1.95 -1.95
C VAL A 476 4.02 2.26 -2.00
N ASP A 477 4.36 3.43 -2.53
CA ASP A 477 5.73 3.91 -2.65
C ASP A 477 6.32 4.37 -1.30
N SER A 478 7.60 4.71 -1.29
CA SER A 478 8.41 4.92 -0.10
C SER A 478 7.90 6.05 0.80
N ASN A 479 8.00 5.84 2.12
CA ASN A 479 7.68 6.84 3.15
C ASN A 479 6.23 7.34 3.14
N LEU A 480 5.28 6.53 2.66
CA LEU A 480 3.86 6.86 2.61
C LEU A 480 3.05 6.17 3.71
N ASN A 481 1.89 6.76 4.03
CA ASN A 481 0.94 6.19 4.99
C ASN A 481 -0.31 5.72 4.25
N PHE A 482 -0.61 4.44 4.37
CA PHE A 482 -1.79 3.81 3.80
C PHE A 482 -2.69 3.26 4.90
N THR A 483 -3.97 3.61 4.89
CA THR A 483 -4.92 3.21 5.93
C THR A 483 -6.07 2.41 5.35
N ILE A 484 -6.42 1.30 6.00
CA ILE A 484 -7.66 0.57 5.79
C ILE A 484 -8.46 0.70 7.09
N GLN A 485 -9.67 1.25 6.99
CA GLN A 485 -10.44 1.72 8.13
C GLN A 485 -11.83 1.08 8.20
N ALA A 486 -12.26 0.76 9.41
CA ALA A 486 -13.66 0.45 9.70
C ALA A 486 -14.52 1.71 9.74
N PHE A 487 -15.74 1.60 9.22
CA PHE A 487 -16.80 2.52 9.54
C PHE A 487 -17.18 2.44 11.01
N GLN A 488 -17.60 3.59 11.55
CA GLN A 488 -18.03 3.67 12.94
C GLN A 488 -19.29 2.82 13.17
N GLY A 489 -19.19 1.82 14.05
CA GLY A 489 -20.30 0.94 14.44
C GLY A 489 -20.90 0.09 13.32
N ILE A 490 -20.27 0.04 12.14
CA ILE A 490 -20.73 -0.73 10.98
C ILE A 490 -19.65 -1.77 10.64
N PRO A 491 -19.98 -3.08 10.61
CA PRO A 491 -19.06 -4.10 10.13
C PRO A 491 -18.54 -3.75 8.73
N THR A 492 -17.23 -3.64 8.61
CA THR A 492 -16.55 -3.20 7.39
C THR A 492 -15.64 -4.30 6.89
N THR A 493 -15.68 -4.56 5.58
CA THR A 493 -14.84 -5.60 4.97
C THR A 493 -13.83 -5.00 4.01
N PHE A 494 -12.59 -5.50 4.02
CA PHE A 494 -11.62 -5.24 2.97
C PHE A 494 -11.11 -6.58 2.43
N ASN A 495 -11.09 -6.74 1.11
CA ASN A 495 -10.67 -8.00 0.50
C ASN A 495 -9.95 -7.81 -0.84
N THR A 496 -9.03 -8.72 -1.15
CA THR A 496 -8.16 -8.71 -2.33
C THR A 496 -8.15 -10.08 -3.01
N VAL A 497 -9.26 -10.44 -3.67
CA VAL A 497 -9.51 -11.79 -4.17
C VAL A 497 -8.92 -12.01 -5.57
N ASN A 498 -8.21 -13.12 -5.81
CA ASN A 498 -7.71 -13.55 -7.12
C ASN A 498 -6.82 -12.53 -7.83
N ASN A 499 -6.14 -11.65 -7.10
CA ASN A 499 -5.19 -10.72 -7.68
C ASN A 499 -3.86 -11.42 -7.99
N THR A 500 -3.12 -10.92 -8.98
CA THR A 500 -1.90 -11.58 -9.47
C THR A 500 -0.76 -10.59 -9.70
N THR A 501 0.48 -11.07 -9.63
CA THR A 501 1.64 -10.39 -10.16
C THR A 501 2.36 -11.26 -11.18
N GLN A 502 2.98 -10.62 -12.18
CA GLN A 502 3.75 -11.30 -13.21
C GLN A 502 5.00 -10.49 -13.57
N ALA A 503 6.14 -11.16 -13.64
CA ALA A 503 7.39 -10.58 -14.12
C ALA A 503 7.35 -10.37 -15.63
N GLY A 504 7.95 -9.28 -16.09
CA GLY A 504 8.28 -9.08 -17.49
C GLY A 504 9.40 -10.02 -17.91
N ILE A 505 9.33 -10.52 -19.14
CA ILE A 505 10.33 -11.43 -19.70
C ILE A 505 11.48 -10.61 -20.30
N HIS A 506 12.71 -11.09 -20.16
CA HIS A 506 13.86 -10.49 -20.82
C HIS A 506 13.75 -10.50 -22.35
N GLY A 507 14.46 -9.56 -22.96
CA GLY A 507 14.73 -9.57 -24.38
C GLY A 507 15.96 -10.39 -24.72
N THR A 508 16.05 -10.77 -26.00
CA THR A 508 17.11 -11.63 -26.53
C THR A 508 18.28 -10.82 -27.07
N GLY A 509 19.50 -11.21 -26.74
CA GLY A 509 20.73 -10.61 -27.25
C GLY A 509 21.03 -10.99 -28.70
N GLY A 510 21.83 -10.16 -29.37
CA GLY A 510 22.33 -10.41 -30.71
C GLY A 510 23.60 -11.26 -30.72
N PRO A 511 24.17 -11.53 -31.92
CA PRO A 511 25.43 -12.27 -32.05
C PRO A 511 26.56 -11.68 -31.20
N GLY A 512 27.12 -12.49 -30.29
CA GLY A 512 28.18 -12.06 -29.37
C GLY A 512 27.70 -11.25 -28.15
N GLY A 513 26.43 -10.85 -28.12
CA GLY A 513 25.76 -10.31 -26.94
C GLY A 513 25.06 -11.42 -26.13
N ALA A 514 24.61 -11.06 -24.94
CA ALA A 514 23.86 -11.96 -24.05
C ALA A 514 22.39 -11.52 -23.91
N ASP A 515 21.54 -12.47 -23.55
CA ASP A 515 20.16 -12.19 -23.17
C ASP A 515 20.10 -11.36 -21.87
N GLY A 516 19.01 -10.62 -21.69
CA GLY A 516 18.72 -9.98 -20.41
C GLY A 516 18.24 -10.99 -19.35
N PHE A 517 17.80 -10.47 -18.21
CA PHE A 517 17.17 -11.26 -17.14
C PHE A 517 15.72 -10.83 -16.93
N ASP A 518 14.88 -11.77 -16.52
CA ASP A 518 13.48 -11.51 -16.17
C ASP A 518 13.39 -10.57 -14.96
N GLY A 519 12.28 -9.84 -14.86
CA GLY A 519 11.96 -9.08 -13.65
C GLY A 519 11.47 -9.97 -12.51
N SER A 520 10.97 -9.33 -11.46
CA SER A 520 10.42 -10.02 -10.30
C SER A 520 8.89 -9.94 -10.25
N ALA A 521 8.25 -10.89 -9.57
CA ALA A 521 6.81 -10.86 -9.30
C ALA A 521 6.58 -11.00 -7.79
N LEU A 522 6.02 -9.98 -7.14
CA LEU A 522 5.86 -10.00 -5.68
C LEU A 522 4.65 -9.19 -5.20
N GLY A 523 3.90 -9.77 -4.25
CA GLY A 523 2.77 -9.11 -3.58
C GLY A 523 1.50 -9.08 -4.43
N ASN A 524 0.79 -10.20 -4.54
CA ASN A 524 -0.51 -10.28 -5.23
C ASN A 524 -1.54 -9.28 -4.67
N SER A 525 -1.51 -9.04 -3.36
CA SER A 525 -2.41 -8.10 -2.67
C SER A 525 -1.75 -6.72 -2.53
N ILE A 526 -1.02 -6.47 -1.44
CA ILE A 526 -0.43 -5.16 -1.13
C ILE A 526 1.10 -5.26 -1.17
N PHE A 527 1.75 -4.33 -1.87
CA PHE A 527 3.20 -4.16 -1.85
C PHE A 527 3.58 -2.81 -1.22
N LEU A 528 4.52 -2.83 -0.27
CA LEU A 528 5.00 -1.68 0.48
C LEU A 528 6.48 -1.42 0.17
N ARG A 529 6.84 -0.20 -0.22
CA ARG A 529 8.25 0.19 -0.32
C ARG A 529 8.82 0.68 1.01
N THR A 530 10.14 0.72 1.08
CA THR A 530 10.92 1.17 2.22
C THR A 530 10.37 2.45 2.87
N GLY A 531 10.27 2.41 4.20
CA GLY A 531 9.73 3.50 5.02
C GLY A 531 8.20 3.68 4.96
N ALA A 532 7.47 2.98 4.09
CA ALA A 532 6.01 3.04 4.06
C ALA A 532 5.37 2.36 5.27
N SER A 533 4.15 2.78 5.60
CA SER A 533 3.35 2.17 6.64
C SER A 533 1.94 1.79 6.19
N LEU A 534 1.47 0.64 6.69
CA LEU A 534 0.11 0.14 6.51
C LEU A 534 -0.62 0.15 7.85
N THR A 535 -1.74 0.85 7.95
CA THR A 535 -2.55 0.94 9.17
C THR A 535 -3.90 0.28 8.98
N PHE A 536 -4.22 -0.69 9.83
CA PHE A 536 -5.57 -1.20 10.04
C PHE A 536 -6.22 -0.46 11.22
N LEU A 537 -7.30 0.27 10.96
CA LEU A 537 -7.92 1.16 11.93
C LEU A 537 -9.35 0.74 12.26
N ALA A 538 -9.59 0.35 13.51
CA ALA A 538 -10.93 0.17 14.09
C ALA A 538 -11.06 1.09 15.30
N GLN A 539 -11.51 2.32 15.07
CA GLN A 539 -11.26 3.44 15.98
C GLN A 539 -11.96 3.30 17.33
N ASN A 540 -13.24 2.96 17.33
CA ASN A 540 -14.10 2.86 18.51
C ASN A 540 -14.33 1.41 18.92
N ALA A 541 -14.69 1.17 20.19
CA ALA A 541 -14.86 -0.19 20.73
C ALA A 541 -15.90 -1.04 19.98
N GLY A 542 -16.89 -0.43 19.33
CA GLY A 542 -17.89 -1.12 18.51
C GLY A 542 -17.52 -1.28 17.03
N ASP A 543 -16.35 -0.77 16.60
CA ASP A 543 -15.92 -0.84 15.21
C ASP A 543 -15.35 -2.23 14.90
N LEU A 544 -15.71 -2.77 13.73
CA LEU A 544 -15.25 -4.08 13.26
C LEU A 544 -14.72 -3.95 11.83
N LEU A 545 -13.42 -4.21 11.66
CA LEU A 545 -12.76 -4.35 10.36
C LEU A 545 -12.45 -5.83 10.11
N THR A 546 -12.95 -6.40 9.03
CA THR A 546 -12.63 -7.77 8.62
C THR A 546 -11.81 -7.76 7.34
N LEU A 547 -10.60 -8.32 7.41
CA LEU A 547 -9.69 -8.51 6.29
C LEU A 547 -9.89 -9.95 5.76
N GLY A 548 -10.10 -10.08 4.45
CA GLY A 548 -10.33 -11.37 3.79
C GLY A 548 -9.15 -12.34 3.85
N ASP A 549 -9.40 -13.58 3.42
CA ASP A 549 -8.46 -14.70 3.41
C ASP A 549 -7.33 -14.58 2.37
N GLN A 550 -7.55 -13.78 1.32
CA GLN A 550 -6.53 -13.45 0.32
C GLN A 550 -5.86 -12.08 0.55
N VAL A 551 -6.15 -11.42 1.68
CA VAL A 551 -5.46 -10.18 2.06
C VAL A 551 -4.06 -10.53 2.55
N ALA A 552 -3.06 -10.15 1.76
CA ALA A 552 -1.64 -10.30 2.06
C ALA A 552 -0.92 -8.96 1.89
N PHE A 553 0.24 -8.80 2.54
CA PHE A 553 1.06 -7.59 2.40
C PHE A 553 2.54 -7.96 2.48
N VAL A 554 3.36 -7.44 1.57
CA VAL A 554 4.79 -7.73 1.52
C VAL A 554 5.55 -6.44 1.26
N ASP A 555 6.86 -6.43 1.49
CA ASP A 555 7.70 -5.29 1.22
C ASP A 555 8.93 -5.62 0.34
N ASP A 556 9.71 -4.59 0.07
CA ASP A 556 10.95 -4.65 -0.71
C ASP A 556 12.16 -5.20 0.07
N THR A 557 11.95 -5.89 1.21
CA THR A 557 13.05 -6.52 1.98
C THR A 557 13.82 -7.53 1.14
N SER A 558 13.12 -8.32 0.31
CA SER A 558 13.76 -9.29 -0.60
C SER A 558 14.66 -8.64 -1.66
N PHE A 559 14.51 -7.33 -1.88
CA PHE A 559 15.31 -6.54 -2.80
C PHE A 559 16.37 -5.68 -2.08
N GLY A 560 16.42 -5.69 -0.74
CA GLY A 560 17.50 -5.08 0.05
C GLY A 560 17.22 -3.69 0.64
N ALA A 561 15.98 -3.19 0.62
CA ALA A 561 15.62 -1.92 1.27
C ALA A 561 14.89 -2.12 2.61
N GLY A 562 13.68 -2.70 2.60
CA GLY A 562 12.92 -3.05 3.80
C GLY A 562 12.58 -1.85 4.70
N GLY A 563 12.33 -2.11 5.99
CA GLY A 563 12.08 -1.03 6.97
C GLY A 563 10.67 -0.46 6.92
N THR A 564 9.70 -1.24 6.46
CA THR A 564 8.28 -0.88 6.50
C THR A 564 7.67 -1.16 7.88
N SER A 565 6.45 -0.67 8.14
CA SER A 565 5.73 -0.96 9.38
C SER A 565 4.24 -1.19 9.16
N VAL A 566 3.69 -2.16 9.88
CA VAL A 566 2.25 -2.42 9.93
C VAL A 566 1.73 -2.03 11.31
N PHE A 567 0.61 -1.30 11.34
CA PHE A 567 -0.03 -0.86 12.57
C PHE A 567 -1.46 -1.38 12.64
N VAL A 568 -1.85 -1.88 13.82
CA VAL A 568 -3.25 -2.16 14.15
C VAL A 568 -3.66 -1.20 15.26
N ARG A 569 -4.63 -0.33 15.01
CA ARG A 569 -4.93 0.81 15.90
C ARG A 569 -6.43 0.96 16.21
N GLY A 570 -6.70 1.59 17.35
CA GLY A 570 -8.02 1.98 17.81
C GLY A 570 -8.50 1.17 19.01
N ASN A 571 -9.78 1.27 19.39
CA ASN A 571 -10.36 0.49 20.48
C ASN A 571 -11.20 -0.69 19.97
N GLY A 572 -11.48 -0.76 18.68
CA GLY A 572 -12.32 -1.78 18.05
C GLY A 572 -11.57 -3.08 17.74
N THR A 573 -12.18 -3.90 16.90
CA THR A 573 -11.66 -5.20 16.50
C THR A 573 -11.25 -5.20 15.02
N VAL A 574 -10.04 -5.69 14.75
CA VAL A 574 -9.54 -6.01 13.41
C VAL A 574 -9.39 -7.52 13.31
N VAL A 575 -10.15 -8.16 12.43
CA VAL A 575 -10.07 -9.59 12.13
C VAL A 575 -9.22 -9.79 10.89
N TYR A 576 -8.16 -10.58 10.99
CA TYR A 576 -7.27 -10.92 9.88
C TYR A 576 -7.36 -12.41 9.55
N ASN A 577 -7.93 -12.72 8.39
CA ASN A 577 -8.07 -14.10 7.90
C ASN A 577 -6.98 -14.48 6.89
N GLY A 578 -6.13 -13.52 6.49
CA GLY A 578 -5.19 -13.66 5.39
C GLY A 578 -3.93 -14.45 5.70
N THR A 579 -3.11 -14.65 4.68
CA THR A 579 -1.75 -15.23 4.80
C THR A 579 -0.74 -14.24 4.25
N THR A 580 0.31 -13.94 5.03
CA THR A 580 1.36 -13.00 4.63
C THR A 580 2.75 -13.48 5.00
N ASP A 581 3.73 -13.24 4.13
CA ASP A 581 5.18 -13.45 4.33
C ASP A 581 5.91 -12.18 4.76
N TYR A 582 5.17 -11.21 5.30
CA TYR A 582 5.71 -9.94 5.76
C TYR A 582 6.80 -10.11 6.85
N ALA A 583 8.03 -9.73 6.54
CA ALA A 583 9.17 -9.85 7.46
C ALA A 583 9.45 -8.60 8.30
N GLY A 584 8.66 -7.53 8.16
CA GLY A 584 8.87 -6.27 8.87
C GLY A 584 8.30 -6.25 10.29
N THR A 585 7.97 -5.04 10.78
CA THR A 585 7.44 -4.83 12.14
C THR A 585 5.93 -4.67 12.12
N LEU A 586 5.22 -5.41 12.95
CA LEU A 586 3.78 -5.24 13.20
C LEU A 586 3.54 -4.78 14.64
N SER A 587 2.88 -3.64 14.82
CA SER A 587 2.56 -3.10 16.15
C SER A 587 1.05 -2.95 16.35
N ILE A 588 0.56 -3.52 17.46
CA ILE A 588 -0.83 -3.44 17.89
C ILE A 588 -0.93 -2.40 19.00
N TYR A 589 -1.72 -1.35 18.78
CA TYR A 589 -1.97 -0.27 19.75
C TYR A 589 -3.44 -0.21 20.09
N ASN A 590 -3.77 -0.66 21.31
CA ASN A 590 -5.10 -0.62 21.95
C ASN A 590 -6.17 -1.52 21.30
N ALA A 591 -6.08 -1.79 20.00
CA ALA A 591 -7.07 -2.57 19.26
C ALA A 591 -7.04 -4.05 19.64
N ASN A 592 -8.16 -4.73 19.43
CA ASN A 592 -8.18 -6.18 19.39
C ASN A 592 -7.83 -6.66 17.98
N PHE A 593 -6.63 -7.24 17.81
CA PHE A 593 -6.20 -7.86 16.58
C PHE A 593 -6.44 -9.37 16.64
N LYS A 594 -7.51 -9.83 15.99
CA LYS A 594 -7.90 -11.22 15.93
C LYS A 594 -7.32 -11.87 14.67
N VAL A 595 -6.33 -12.73 14.84
CA VAL A 595 -5.64 -13.42 13.75
C VAL A 595 -6.19 -14.84 13.60
N ASN A 596 -6.79 -15.14 12.46
CA ASN A 596 -7.26 -16.47 12.11
C ASN A 596 -6.38 -17.16 11.05
N GLY A 597 -5.64 -16.37 10.26
CA GLY A 597 -4.75 -16.87 9.22
C GLY A 597 -3.29 -17.00 9.67
N LEU A 598 -2.35 -16.68 8.76
CA LEU A 598 -0.91 -16.81 8.97
C LEU A 598 -0.19 -15.46 8.79
N ILE A 599 0.64 -15.10 9.77
CA ILE A 599 1.61 -14.00 9.65
C ILE A 599 3.00 -14.61 9.82
N ASN A 600 3.73 -14.71 8.72
CA ASN A 600 5.02 -15.38 8.69
C ASN A 600 6.17 -14.36 8.84
N SER A 601 7.11 -14.64 9.75
CA SER A 601 8.37 -13.91 9.99
C SER A 601 8.27 -12.51 10.66
N ALA A 602 7.12 -11.84 10.64
CA ALA A 602 7.00 -10.49 11.24
C ALA A 602 7.39 -10.44 12.73
N SER A 603 8.08 -9.37 13.13
CA SER A 603 8.25 -9.05 14.56
C SER A 603 7.03 -8.30 15.08
N ILE A 604 6.40 -8.83 16.12
CA ILE A 604 5.08 -8.38 16.59
C ILE A 604 5.19 -7.74 17.96
N PHE A 605 4.62 -6.55 18.10
CA PHE A 605 4.59 -5.80 19.36
C PHE A 605 3.15 -5.56 19.80
N VAL A 606 2.79 -6.08 20.97
CA VAL A 606 1.44 -5.90 21.54
C VAL A 606 1.50 -4.83 22.64
N CYS A 607 0.90 -3.68 22.38
CA CYS A 607 1.10 -2.48 23.18
C CYS A 607 -0.22 -1.78 23.57
N ARG A 608 -0.15 -1.01 24.66
CA ARG A 608 -1.10 0.05 24.99
C ARG A 608 -0.48 1.41 24.67
N ASN A 609 -1.15 2.20 23.84
CA ASN A 609 -0.91 3.63 23.74
C ASN A 609 -1.81 4.36 24.75
N ILE A 610 -1.26 4.70 25.91
CA ILE A 610 -1.97 5.41 26.98
C ILE A 610 -2.44 6.82 26.58
N GLY A 611 -1.75 7.45 25.62
CA GLY A 611 -2.15 8.75 25.08
C GLY A 611 -3.42 8.68 24.22
N PHE A 612 -3.80 7.49 23.75
CA PHE A 612 -5.02 7.26 22.98
C PHE A 612 -6.17 6.77 23.87
N SER A 613 -5.98 5.70 24.64
CA SER A 613 -7.02 5.13 25.51
C SER A 613 -6.46 4.27 26.64
N PRO A 614 -7.26 3.95 27.68
CA PRO A 614 -6.84 3.04 28.72
C PRO A 614 -6.81 1.56 28.31
N GLN A 615 -7.39 1.21 27.16
CA GLN A 615 -7.49 -0.16 26.66
C GLN A 615 -6.12 -0.73 26.27
N ARG A 616 -5.86 -2.00 26.59
CA ARG A 616 -4.67 -2.73 26.13
C ARG A 616 -4.86 -3.20 24.69
N GLY A 617 -3.80 -3.14 23.88
CA GLY A 617 -3.78 -3.89 22.62
C GLY A 617 -3.89 -5.38 22.92
N THR A 618 -4.68 -6.10 22.13
CA THR A 618 -4.92 -7.54 22.33
C THR A 618 -4.56 -8.28 21.04
N LEU A 619 -3.78 -9.35 21.16
CA LEU A 619 -3.58 -10.33 20.10
C LEU A 619 -4.42 -11.57 20.44
N SER A 620 -5.38 -11.91 19.56
CA SER A 620 -6.36 -12.98 19.77
C SER A 620 -6.55 -13.85 18.52
N GLY A 621 -7.46 -14.81 18.59
CA GLY A 621 -7.82 -15.69 17.47
C GLY A 621 -7.21 -17.09 17.56
N ILE A 622 -7.12 -17.73 16.40
CA ILE A 622 -6.72 -19.14 16.23
C ILE A 622 -5.53 -19.33 15.26
N GLY A 623 -4.97 -18.22 14.78
CA GLY A 623 -4.00 -18.21 13.70
C GLY A 623 -2.59 -18.58 14.14
N THR A 624 -1.67 -18.48 13.17
CA THR A 624 -0.24 -18.77 13.37
C THR A 624 0.59 -17.53 13.08
N LEU A 625 1.51 -17.19 13.98
CA LEU A 625 2.42 -16.07 13.86
C LEU A 625 3.83 -16.59 14.08
N THR A 626 4.64 -16.78 13.03
CA THR A 626 5.92 -17.52 13.14
C THR A 626 7.11 -16.68 13.58
N GLY A 627 6.97 -15.35 13.57
CA GLY A 627 8.01 -14.44 14.02
C GLY A 627 8.03 -14.24 15.54
N ASN A 628 8.81 -13.27 15.99
CA ASN A 628 8.96 -12.97 17.41
C ASN A 628 7.77 -12.15 17.93
N VAL A 629 7.19 -12.56 19.07
CA VAL A 629 6.08 -11.83 19.70
C VAL A 629 6.53 -11.23 21.02
N PHE A 630 6.56 -9.90 21.06
CA PHE A 630 6.86 -9.09 22.23
C PHE A 630 5.56 -8.51 22.79
N VAL A 631 5.17 -8.98 23.96
CA VAL A 631 4.04 -8.42 24.69
C VAL A 631 4.61 -7.38 25.64
N ASN A 632 4.34 -6.12 25.38
CA ASN A 632 4.76 -5.04 26.25
C ASN A 632 3.67 -4.83 27.30
N SER A 633 2.87 -3.79 27.13
CA SER A 633 1.68 -3.49 27.94
C SER A 633 0.38 -4.07 27.36
N GLY A 634 0.49 -5.01 26.42
CA GLY A 634 -0.63 -5.67 25.73
C GLY A 634 -1.14 -6.95 26.41
N THR A 635 -2.06 -7.61 25.71
CA THR A 635 -2.72 -8.86 26.10
C THR A 635 -2.58 -9.93 25.01
N ILE A 636 -2.29 -11.18 25.39
CA ILE A 636 -2.51 -12.38 24.55
C ILE A 636 -3.79 -13.05 25.02
N SER A 637 -4.73 -13.32 24.10
CA SER A 637 -6.03 -13.92 24.43
C SER A 637 -6.51 -14.80 23.28
N PRO A 638 -6.10 -16.08 23.22
CA PRO A 638 -6.61 -17.01 22.20
C PRO A 638 -8.14 -17.13 22.27
N ASP A 639 -8.78 -17.54 21.17
CA ASP A 639 -10.22 -17.80 21.19
C ASP A 639 -10.58 -18.95 22.18
N PRO A 640 -11.80 -18.96 22.76
CA PRO A 640 -12.21 -19.98 23.72
C PRO A 640 -12.11 -21.40 23.16
N ALA A 641 -11.52 -22.31 23.93
CA ALA A 641 -11.25 -23.70 23.53
C ALA A 641 -10.44 -23.86 22.23
N GLN A 642 -9.70 -22.83 21.81
CA GLN A 642 -8.86 -22.85 20.61
C GLN A 642 -7.39 -22.60 20.94
N THR A 643 -6.51 -22.83 19.94
CA THR A 643 -5.07 -22.62 20.07
C THR A 643 -4.62 -21.44 19.22
N LEU A 644 -3.88 -20.51 19.81
CA LEU A 644 -3.13 -19.48 19.09
C LEU A 644 -1.65 -19.89 19.04
N THR A 645 -1.06 -19.91 17.84
CA THR A 645 0.32 -20.38 17.64
C THR A 645 1.29 -19.23 17.38
N LEU A 646 2.36 -19.17 18.16
CA LEU A 646 3.38 -18.11 18.14
C LEU A 646 4.78 -18.69 17.85
N GLY A 647 5.65 -17.90 17.22
CA GLY A 647 7.03 -18.27 16.89
C GLY A 647 7.92 -18.22 18.11
N SER A 648 7.94 -17.09 18.81
CA SER A 648 8.52 -16.95 20.14
C SER A 648 7.65 -16.03 20.98
N LEU A 649 7.80 -16.08 22.31
CA LEU A 649 7.02 -15.24 23.22
C LEU A 649 7.93 -14.58 24.26
N VAL A 650 7.84 -13.25 24.36
CA VAL A 650 8.49 -12.48 25.43
C VAL A 650 7.44 -11.64 26.13
N LEU A 651 7.25 -11.90 27.42
CA LEU A 651 6.40 -11.12 28.31
C LEU A 651 7.26 -10.21 29.20
N ASN A 652 6.67 -9.10 29.65
CA ASN A 652 7.30 -8.10 30.51
C ASN A 652 6.53 -7.90 31.82
N SER A 653 7.26 -7.76 32.91
CA SER A 653 6.71 -7.34 34.20
C SER A 653 6.17 -5.92 34.16
N ALA A 654 5.26 -5.60 35.06
CA ALA A 654 4.84 -4.22 35.26
C ALA A 654 5.97 -3.38 35.85
N ASP A 655 6.05 -2.11 35.46
CA ASP A 655 6.89 -1.11 36.13
C ASP A 655 5.98 -0.05 36.76
N PRO A 656 5.62 -0.23 38.05
CA PRO A 656 4.77 0.71 38.78
C PRO A 656 5.42 2.08 38.99
N VAL A 657 6.75 2.17 38.98
CA VAL A 657 7.47 3.44 39.21
C VAL A 657 7.25 4.39 38.04
N ASN A 658 7.29 3.86 36.82
CA ASN A 658 7.03 4.61 35.60
C ASN A 658 5.57 4.50 35.12
N GLY A 659 4.68 3.87 35.90
CA GLY A 659 3.26 3.73 35.59
C GLY A 659 2.96 2.87 34.37
N THR A 660 3.89 1.98 33.98
CA THR A 660 3.69 1.10 32.82
C THR A 660 3.09 -0.22 33.25
N LEU A 661 2.05 -0.66 32.51
CA LEU A 661 1.45 -1.96 32.74
C LEU A 661 2.34 -3.07 32.16
N GLY A 662 2.49 -4.16 32.90
CA GLY A 662 3.10 -5.40 32.39
C GLY A 662 2.19 -6.14 31.41
N SER A 663 2.71 -7.22 30.85
CA SER A 663 1.97 -8.09 29.93
C SER A 663 0.83 -8.82 30.64
N LEU A 664 -0.19 -9.20 29.87
CA LEU A 664 -1.29 -10.03 30.32
C LEU A 664 -1.48 -11.22 29.37
N VAL A 665 -1.63 -12.42 29.91
CA VAL A 665 -2.09 -13.60 29.17
C VAL A 665 -3.46 -13.98 29.72
N HIS A 666 -4.49 -13.90 28.89
CA HIS A 666 -5.86 -14.28 29.22
C HIS A 666 -6.13 -15.69 28.70
N ILE A 667 -6.64 -16.55 29.56
CA ILE A 667 -7.00 -17.93 29.26
C ILE A 667 -8.43 -18.19 29.69
N GLU A 668 -9.23 -18.75 28.80
CA GLU A 668 -10.58 -19.24 29.12
C GLU A 668 -10.57 -20.77 29.19
N ILE A 669 -11.16 -21.32 30.25
CA ILE A 669 -11.52 -22.74 30.33
C ILE A 669 -13.04 -22.82 30.34
N ASP A 670 -13.59 -23.29 29.24
CA ASP A 670 -15.03 -23.28 28.99
C ASP A 670 -15.75 -24.42 29.72
N SER A 671 -17.08 -24.44 29.63
CA SER A 671 -17.91 -25.50 30.21
C SER A 671 -17.63 -26.92 29.68
N SER A 672 -16.95 -27.04 28.53
CA SER A 672 -16.49 -28.34 28.00
C SER A 672 -15.20 -28.83 28.68
N SER A 673 -14.65 -28.05 29.62
CA SER A 673 -13.35 -28.27 30.24
C SER A 673 -12.20 -28.25 29.23
N THR A 674 -12.34 -27.45 28.16
CA THR A 674 -11.29 -27.25 27.16
C THR A 674 -10.66 -25.88 27.36
N PRO A 675 -9.36 -25.79 27.71
CA PRO A 675 -8.68 -24.51 27.84
C PRO A 675 -8.39 -23.92 26.46
N SER A 676 -8.48 -22.60 26.33
CA SER A 676 -7.77 -21.86 25.29
C SER A 676 -6.26 -22.04 25.50
N LEU A 677 -5.49 -22.23 24.44
CA LEU A 677 -4.07 -22.59 24.52
C LEU A 677 -3.20 -21.56 23.79
N VAL A 678 -2.13 -21.10 24.46
CA VAL A 678 -1.01 -20.40 23.82
C VAL A 678 0.07 -21.43 23.46
N HIS A 679 0.21 -21.74 22.18
CA HIS A 679 1.26 -22.61 21.69
C HIS A 679 2.43 -21.79 21.14
N VAL A 680 3.66 -22.03 21.62
CA VAL A 680 4.86 -21.33 21.18
C VAL A 680 5.83 -22.34 20.56
N ASN A 681 6.15 -22.20 19.28
CA ASN A 681 7.07 -23.11 18.58
C ASN A 681 8.52 -22.96 19.08
N GLY A 682 8.90 -21.74 19.44
CA GLY A 682 10.20 -21.37 20.00
C GLY A 682 10.16 -21.16 21.52
N PRO A 683 11.15 -20.44 22.07
CA PRO A 683 11.23 -20.17 23.50
C PRO A 683 10.14 -19.18 23.96
N ALA A 684 9.71 -19.34 25.22
CA ALA A 684 8.81 -18.42 25.92
C ALA A 684 9.47 -17.89 27.20
N SER A 685 9.59 -16.56 27.31
CA SER A 685 10.01 -15.87 28.54
C SER A 685 8.79 -15.28 29.24
N LEU A 686 8.47 -15.81 30.42
CA LEU A 686 7.27 -15.45 31.19
C LEU A 686 7.56 -14.33 32.19
N ALA A 687 6.57 -13.44 32.33
CA ALA A 687 6.47 -12.33 33.28
C ALA A 687 5.01 -11.80 33.24
N GLY A 688 4.70 -10.77 34.03
CA GLY A 688 3.39 -10.11 33.99
C GLY A 688 2.27 -10.94 34.63
N THR A 689 1.04 -10.79 34.14
CA THR A 689 -0.15 -11.39 34.76
C THR A 689 -0.74 -12.51 33.90
N LEU A 690 -1.01 -13.66 34.53
CA LEU A 690 -1.89 -14.69 33.99
C LEU A 690 -3.32 -14.45 34.50
N GLU A 691 -4.24 -14.10 33.62
CA GLU A 691 -5.66 -13.96 33.92
C GLU A 691 -6.41 -15.19 33.42
N ILE A 692 -7.24 -15.80 34.28
CA ILE A 692 -7.99 -17.00 33.95
C ILE A 692 -9.49 -16.75 34.12
N GLN A 693 -10.24 -17.01 33.05
CA GLN A 693 -11.68 -17.14 33.06
C GLN A 693 -12.04 -18.61 33.14
N LEU A 694 -12.76 -18.99 34.20
CA LEU A 694 -13.16 -20.37 34.46
C LEU A 694 -14.67 -20.45 34.46
N ASP A 695 -15.24 -21.25 33.56
CA ASP A 695 -16.67 -21.55 33.61
C ASP A 695 -17.00 -22.30 34.91
N PRO A 696 -18.08 -21.95 35.62
CA PRO A 696 -18.46 -22.61 36.88
C PRO A 696 -18.69 -24.12 36.77
N ASN A 697 -18.95 -24.65 35.57
CA ASN A 697 -19.21 -26.06 35.30
C ASN A 697 -17.95 -26.85 34.91
N VAL A 698 -16.77 -26.21 34.88
CA VAL A 698 -15.51 -26.91 34.64
C VAL A 698 -15.30 -27.96 35.71
N THR A 699 -14.83 -29.13 35.32
CA THR A 699 -14.54 -30.22 36.26
C THR A 699 -13.19 -29.99 36.94
N PRO A 700 -12.98 -30.38 38.21
CA PRO A 700 -11.64 -30.42 38.79
C PRO A 700 -10.70 -31.29 37.93
N GLY A 701 -9.51 -30.78 37.63
CA GLY A 701 -8.60 -31.41 36.69
C GLY A 701 -7.33 -30.60 36.42
N ARG A 702 -6.43 -31.20 35.64
CA ARG A 702 -5.20 -30.58 35.17
C ARG A 702 -5.38 -30.05 33.75
N TYR A 703 -5.09 -28.77 33.53
CA TYR A 703 -5.30 -28.08 32.27
C TYR A 703 -3.99 -27.48 31.77
N THR A 704 -3.58 -27.79 30.53
CA THR A 704 -2.42 -27.15 29.89
C THR A 704 -2.88 -25.89 29.19
N ILE A 705 -2.25 -24.76 29.50
CA ILE A 705 -2.66 -23.42 29.04
C ILE A 705 -1.59 -22.71 28.21
N LEU A 706 -0.34 -23.13 28.34
CA LEU A 706 0.78 -22.66 27.55
C LEU A 706 1.75 -23.80 27.29
N THR A 707 2.27 -23.89 26.07
CA THR A 707 3.34 -24.81 25.69
C THR A 707 4.43 -24.08 24.92
N ALA A 708 5.70 -24.45 25.12
CA ALA A 708 6.83 -23.87 24.42
C ALA A 708 7.99 -24.88 24.22
N SER A 709 8.93 -24.58 23.32
CA SER A 709 10.15 -25.40 23.19
C SER A 709 11.08 -25.28 24.40
N ALA A 710 11.04 -24.13 25.07
CA ALA A 710 11.64 -23.89 26.38
C ALA A 710 10.90 -22.76 27.09
N ILE A 711 10.72 -22.87 28.40
CA ILE A 711 10.10 -21.84 29.24
C ILE A 711 11.14 -21.30 30.24
N THR A 712 11.24 -19.99 30.32
CA THR A 712 12.04 -19.28 31.35
C THR A 712 11.17 -18.29 32.13
N GLY A 713 11.41 -18.15 33.44
CA GLY A 713 10.63 -17.27 34.29
C GLY A 713 9.27 -17.86 34.73
N THR A 714 8.48 -17.05 35.41
CA THR A 714 7.11 -17.35 35.87
C THR A 714 6.23 -16.13 35.70
N PHE A 715 4.91 -16.28 35.76
CA PHE A 715 4.03 -15.11 35.87
C PHE A 715 4.24 -14.42 37.24
N ASP A 716 4.21 -13.09 37.25
CA ASP A 716 4.32 -12.28 38.47
C ASP A 716 3.04 -12.40 39.31
N PHE A 717 1.89 -12.47 38.64
CA PHE A 717 0.57 -12.57 39.27
C PHE A 717 -0.34 -13.55 38.53
N VAL A 718 -1.27 -14.15 39.28
CA VAL A 718 -2.38 -14.94 38.73
C VAL A 718 -3.68 -14.33 39.21
N THR A 719 -4.58 -14.01 38.27
CA THR A 719 -5.87 -13.37 38.54
C THR A 719 -7.01 -14.17 37.94
N TRP A 720 -8.21 -14.03 38.51
CA TRP A 720 -9.41 -14.75 38.06
C TRP A 720 -10.52 -13.77 37.71
N THR A 721 -11.23 -14.02 36.61
CA THR A 721 -12.47 -13.30 36.32
C THR A 721 -13.62 -13.95 37.11
N GLY A 722 -13.80 -13.52 38.37
CA GLY A 722 -14.80 -14.08 39.27
C GLY A 722 -14.20 -14.65 40.56
N PRO A 723 -14.92 -15.52 41.28
CA PRO A 723 -14.39 -16.17 42.49
C PRO A 723 -13.11 -16.94 42.16
N ALA A 724 -12.09 -16.85 43.03
CA ALA A 724 -10.90 -17.67 42.89
C ALA A 724 -11.20 -19.11 43.34
N PRO A 725 -10.87 -20.14 42.55
CA PRO A 725 -11.00 -21.53 42.94
C PRO A 725 -9.86 -21.97 43.88
N ASN A 726 -9.89 -23.22 44.35
CA ASN A 726 -8.69 -23.88 44.85
C ASN A 726 -7.84 -24.34 43.66
N TYR A 727 -6.59 -23.87 43.55
CA TYR A 727 -5.73 -24.20 42.42
C TYR A 727 -4.24 -24.24 42.78
N SER A 728 -3.44 -24.83 41.88
CA SER A 728 -2.00 -24.60 41.81
C SER A 728 -1.58 -24.38 40.35
N ILE A 729 -0.47 -23.65 40.16
CA ILE A 729 0.16 -23.48 38.84
C ILE A 729 1.45 -24.29 38.80
N ILE A 730 1.62 -25.08 37.75
CA ILE A 730 2.79 -25.91 37.52
C ILE A 730 3.56 -25.34 36.33
N TYR A 731 4.83 -25.01 36.57
CA TYR A 731 5.76 -24.58 35.55
C TYR A 731 6.72 -25.71 35.23
N ASN A 732 6.53 -26.35 34.07
CA ASN A 732 7.43 -27.34 33.51
C ASN A 732 8.37 -26.66 32.49
N PRO A 733 9.49 -27.31 32.12
CA PRO A 733 10.41 -26.76 31.11
C PRO A 733 9.77 -26.44 29.76
N ASN A 734 8.63 -27.08 29.43
CA ASN A 734 7.96 -26.98 28.13
C ASN A 734 6.46 -26.64 28.23
N SER A 735 5.90 -26.49 29.43
CA SER A 735 4.47 -26.19 29.59
C SER A 735 4.15 -25.47 30.89
N VAL A 736 3.07 -24.68 30.87
CA VAL A 736 2.40 -24.16 32.06
C VAL A 736 1.05 -24.85 32.19
N GLN A 737 0.77 -25.37 33.38
CA GLN A 737 -0.45 -26.10 33.68
C GLN A 737 -1.13 -25.55 34.93
N ILE A 738 -2.46 -25.67 34.98
CA ILE A 738 -3.27 -25.35 36.14
C ILE A 738 -3.82 -26.67 36.68
N ASP A 739 -3.58 -26.96 37.95
CA ASP A 739 -4.37 -27.95 38.69
C ASP A 739 -5.53 -27.23 39.36
N PHE A 740 -6.75 -27.47 38.90
CA PHE A 740 -7.98 -26.95 39.47
C PHE A 740 -8.63 -28.01 40.37
N PHE A 741 -8.85 -27.67 41.64
CA PHE A 741 -9.35 -28.59 42.68
C PHE A 741 -10.82 -28.36 43.04
N GLY A 742 -11.54 -27.55 42.25
CA GLY A 742 -12.88 -27.09 42.58
C GLY A 742 -12.89 -25.75 43.30
N TYR A 743 -14.06 -25.12 43.36
CA TYR A 743 -14.26 -23.95 44.22
C TYR A 743 -14.24 -24.37 45.69
N PRO A 744 -13.72 -23.53 46.59
CA PRO A 744 -13.80 -23.81 48.03
C PRO A 744 -15.25 -24.09 48.40
N PRO A 745 -15.53 -25.17 49.16
CA PRO A 745 -16.88 -25.46 49.60
C PRO A 745 -17.40 -24.22 50.33
N SER A 746 -18.55 -23.70 49.90
CA SER A 746 -19.26 -22.68 50.65
C SER A 746 -19.43 -23.21 52.09
N PRO A 747 -19.08 -22.44 53.14
CA PRO A 747 -19.14 -22.91 54.52
C PRO A 747 -20.49 -23.59 54.81
N PRO A 748 -20.55 -24.69 55.60
CA PRO A 748 -21.75 -25.55 55.72
C PRO A 748 -23.03 -24.89 56.27
N ASN A 749 -23.04 -23.58 56.50
CA ASN A 749 -24.15 -22.84 57.10
C ASN A 749 -24.42 -21.48 56.42
N HIS A 750 -23.95 -21.27 55.18
CA HIS A 750 -24.24 -20.02 54.48
C HIS A 750 -25.36 -20.19 53.46
N LEU A 751 -26.43 -19.43 53.64
CA LEU A 751 -27.47 -19.28 52.63
C LEU A 751 -26.86 -18.70 51.35
N ALA A 752 -27.21 -19.27 50.20
CA ALA A 752 -26.83 -18.67 48.93
C ALA A 752 -27.50 -17.27 48.81
N PRO A 753 -26.80 -16.24 48.32
CA PRO A 753 -27.43 -14.94 48.10
C PRO A 753 -28.47 -15.01 46.97
N PRO A 754 -29.45 -14.10 46.94
CA PRO A 754 -30.22 -13.86 45.72
C PRO A 754 -29.29 -13.35 44.60
N SER A 755 -29.68 -13.55 43.35
CA SER A 755 -28.88 -13.18 42.18
C SER A 755 -29.61 -12.19 41.28
N ASN A 756 -28.94 -11.65 40.25
CA ASN A 756 -29.53 -10.74 39.27
C ASN A 756 -30.28 -9.55 39.90
N LEU A 757 -29.69 -8.90 40.92
CA LEU A 757 -30.28 -7.71 41.50
C LEU A 757 -30.23 -6.57 40.47
N LEU A 758 -31.40 -6.13 40.04
CA LEU A 758 -31.59 -4.99 39.15
C LEU A 758 -32.32 -3.87 39.91
N GLY A 759 -31.99 -2.64 39.57
CA GLY A 759 -32.48 -1.46 40.23
C GLY A 759 -32.71 -0.33 39.23
N LYS A 760 -33.87 0.32 39.28
CA LYS A 760 -34.17 1.49 38.44
C LYS A 760 -34.99 2.51 39.22
N GLN A 761 -34.60 3.78 39.16
CA GLN A 761 -35.43 4.88 39.64
C GLN A 761 -36.63 5.07 38.71
N LYS A 762 -37.82 5.21 39.29
CA LYS A 762 -39.09 5.42 38.60
C LYS A 762 -39.85 6.57 39.24
N LYS A 763 -40.79 7.13 38.48
CA LYS A 763 -41.65 8.24 38.91
C LYS A 763 -43.09 7.73 39.03
N ASN A 764 -43.73 7.95 40.18
CA ASN A 764 -45.18 7.92 40.28
C ASN A 764 -45.70 9.34 40.07
N ASP A 765 -46.58 9.51 39.10
CA ASP A 765 -47.16 10.80 38.74
C ASP A 765 -48.63 10.83 39.19
N PHE A 766 -48.96 11.76 40.08
CA PHE A 766 -50.31 11.96 40.61
C PHE A 766 -50.92 13.28 40.08
N GLY A 767 -50.44 13.77 38.94
CA GLY A 767 -50.87 15.03 38.33
C GLY A 767 -50.10 16.22 38.87
N PHE A 768 -50.56 16.82 39.98
CA PHE A 768 -49.92 18.01 40.57
C PHE A 768 -48.77 17.69 41.53
N GLU A 769 -48.65 16.42 41.94
CA GLU A 769 -47.59 15.92 42.80
C GLU A 769 -46.94 14.70 42.16
N TYR A 770 -45.65 14.51 42.41
CA TYR A 770 -44.94 13.30 42.01
C TYR A 770 -44.03 12.83 43.14
N GLU A 771 -43.83 11.51 43.21
CA GLU A 771 -42.75 10.93 43.99
C GLU A 771 -41.80 10.18 43.07
N LEU A 772 -40.53 10.10 43.48
CA LEU A 772 -39.58 9.15 42.91
C LEU A 772 -39.49 7.95 43.84
N TYR A 773 -39.39 6.77 43.26
CA TYR A 773 -39.15 5.54 44.00
C TYR A 773 -38.11 4.70 43.27
N ASN A 774 -37.34 3.92 44.01
CA ASN A 774 -36.41 2.98 43.41
C ASN A 774 -37.05 1.59 43.41
N GLN A 775 -37.19 1.01 42.21
CA GLN A 775 -37.70 -0.34 42.05
C GLN A 775 -36.52 -1.32 42.01
N LEU A 776 -36.56 -2.30 42.89
CA LEU A 776 -35.62 -3.42 42.96
C LEU A 776 -36.32 -4.69 42.46
N THR A 777 -35.61 -5.50 41.68
CA THR A 777 -36.02 -6.86 41.29
C THR A 777 -34.82 -7.78 41.37
N TRP A 778 -35.01 -9.01 41.84
CA TRP A 778 -33.93 -10.00 41.93
C TRP A 778 -34.43 -11.40 41.60
N THR A 779 -33.50 -12.31 41.33
CA THR A 779 -33.77 -13.75 41.26
C THR A 779 -33.67 -14.34 42.67
N PRO A 780 -34.67 -15.13 43.12
CA PRO A 780 -34.63 -15.76 44.44
C PRO A 780 -33.36 -16.56 44.71
N SER A 781 -32.92 -16.57 45.96
CA SER A 781 -31.85 -17.47 46.42
C SER A 781 -32.21 -18.94 46.13
N PRO A 782 -31.23 -19.76 45.67
CA PRO A 782 -31.44 -21.18 45.45
C PRO A 782 -31.47 -22.02 46.74
N SER A 783 -31.19 -21.43 47.91
CA SER A 783 -31.26 -22.11 49.21
C SER A 783 -32.71 -22.45 49.59
N PRO A 784 -33.12 -23.73 49.67
CA PRO A 784 -34.50 -24.11 49.99
C PRO A 784 -34.96 -23.74 51.41
N GLU A 785 -34.02 -23.49 52.32
CA GLU A 785 -34.23 -23.17 53.73
C GLU A 785 -34.52 -21.68 54.01
N ILE A 786 -34.52 -20.81 52.99
CA ILE A 786 -34.80 -19.38 53.19
C ILE A 786 -36.27 -19.14 53.53
N ILE A 787 -36.53 -18.18 54.41
CA ILE A 787 -37.90 -17.74 54.75
C ILE A 787 -38.16 -16.30 54.29
N GLY A 788 -37.13 -15.55 53.93
CA GLY A 788 -37.27 -14.19 53.40
C GLY A 788 -35.98 -13.50 52.98
N TYR A 789 -36.09 -12.21 52.69
CA TYR A 789 -34.98 -11.32 52.36
C TYR A 789 -34.98 -10.07 53.24
N PHE A 790 -33.78 -9.61 53.61
CA PHE A 790 -33.57 -8.28 54.15
C PHE A 790 -33.12 -7.33 53.05
N ILE A 791 -33.70 -6.13 53.05
CA ILE A 791 -33.38 -5.09 52.08
C ILE A 791 -32.73 -3.93 52.81
N TYR A 792 -31.55 -3.54 52.34
CA TYR A 792 -30.74 -2.48 52.89
C TYR A 792 -30.64 -1.33 51.90
N ARG A 793 -30.61 -0.10 52.42
CA ARG A 793 -30.25 1.12 51.69
C ARG A 793 -29.19 1.86 52.47
N ASP A 794 -28.06 2.16 51.82
CA ASP A 794 -26.89 2.83 52.40
C ASP A 794 -26.45 2.17 53.71
N GLY A 795 -26.45 0.83 53.73
CA GLY A 795 -26.11 0.00 54.89
C GLY A 795 -27.19 -0.12 55.98
N LYS A 796 -28.31 0.61 55.89
CA LYS A 796 -29.42 0.52 56.85
C LYS A 796 -30.52 -0.41 56.34
N LYS A 797 -30.95 -1.37 57.16
CA LYS A 797 -32.11 -2.23 56.86
C LYS A 797 -33.38 -1.38 56.75
N ILE A 798 -34.06 -1.45 55.60
CA ILE A 798 -35.29 -0.70 55.31
C ILE A 798 -36.51 -1.60 55.17
N ALA A 799 -36.34 -2.88 54.88
CA ALA A 799 -37.46 -3.84 54.80
C ALA A 799 -37.04 -5.28 55.09
N LEU A 800 -38.04 -6.08 55.44
CA LEU A 800 -38.03 -7.54 55.47
C LEU A 800 -39.19 -8.01 54.60
N VAL A 801 -38.93 -8.96 53.70
CA VAL A 801 -39.94 -9.52 52.80
C VAL A 801 -39.90 -11.05 52.82
N ASN A 802 -41.02 -11.70 52.55
CA ASN A 802 -41.09 -13.17 52.50
C ASN A 802 -40.32 -13.74 51.30
N ALA A 803 -39.96 -15.03 51.36
CA ALA A 803 -39.19 -15.70 50.31
C ALA A 803 -39.89 -15.71 48.92
N SER A 804 -41.22 -15.54 48.87
CA SER A 804 -41.99 -15.43 47.62
C SER A 804 -41.92 -14.05 46.97
N ILE A 805 -41.34 -13.06 47.63
CA ILE A 805 -41.21 -11.69 47.13
C ILE A 805 -39.85 -11.53 46.46
N ASN A 806 -39.86 -11.11 45.20
CA ASN A 806 -38.67 -10.87 44.38
C ASN A 806 -38.64 -9.45 43.77
N THR A 807 -39.49 -8.56 44.29
CA THR A 807 -39.56 -7.14 43.90
C THR A 807 -39.81 -6.27 45.12
N TYR A 808 -39.22 -5.08 45.16
CA TYR A 808 -39.44 -4.09 46.22
C TYR A 808 -39.44 -2.67 45.66
N LYS A 809 -40.29 -1.80 46.21
CA LYS A 809 -40.35 -0.38 45.85
C LYS A 809 -39.98 0.46 47.06
N ASP A 810 -38.87 1.18 46.97
CA ASP A 810 -38.46 2.15 47.99
C ASP A 810 -38.93 3.55 47.61
N HIS A 811 -40.05 3.97 48.20
CA HIS A 811 -40.75 5.22 47.90
C HIS A 811 -40.03 6.47 48.47
N ASN A 812 -40.47 7.66 48.04
CA ASN A 812 -39.96 8.96 48.53
C ASN A 812 -38.44 9.18 48.36
N ARG A 813 -37.87 8.80 47.21
CA ARG A 813 -36.46 9.05 46.86
C ARG A 813 -36.25 10.47 46.35
N LYS A 814 -35.07 11.03 46.62
CA LYS A 814 -34.72 12.38 46.16
C LYS A 814 -34.21 12.34 44.72
N LYS A 815 -34.59 13.34 43.93
CA LYS A 815 -34.06 13.56 42.57
C LYS A 815 -32.56 13.83 42.65
N GLY A 816 -31.77 13.23 41.74
CA GLY A 816 -30.34 13.50 41.63
C GLY A 816 -29.46 12.86 42.71
N VAL A 817 -30.00 11.99 43.56
CA VAL A 817 -29.24 11.29 44.62
C VAL A 817 -29.09 9.82 44.27
N SER A 818 -27.85 9.32 44.27
CA SER A 818 -27.53 7.89 44.13
C SER A 818 -27.70 7.17 45.47
N TYR A 819 -28.16 5.93 45.43
CA TYR A 819 -28.36 5.08 46.61
C TYR A 819 -27.75 3.71 46.39
N ILE A 820 -27.14 3.14 47.44
CA ILE A 820 -26.61 1.77 47.42
C ILE A 820 -27.64 0.86 48.06
N TYR A 821 -28.15 -0.11 47.30
CA TYR A 821 -29.02 -1.15 47.84
C TYR A 821 -28.25 -2.45 48.00
N ALA A 822 -28.58 -3.19 49.06
CA ALA A 822 -28.12 -4.55 49.24
C ALA A 822 -29.30 -5.46 49.63
N ILE A 823 -29.29 -6.71 49.17
CA ILE A 823 -30.27 -7.73 49.56
C ILE A 823 -29.54 -8.96 50.09
N THR A 824 -29.96 -9.46 51.26
CA THR A 824 -29.53 -10.74 51.84
C THR A 824 -30.74 -11.66 51.97
N ALA A 825 -30.55 -12.97 51.80
CA ALA A 825 -31.54 -13.99 52.15
C ALA A 825 -31.37 -14.41 53.62
N TYR A 826 -32.45 -14.80 54.30
CA TYR A 826 -32.38 -15.30 55.68
C TYR A 826 -33.27 -16.54 55.92
N ASN A 827 -32.92 -17.37 56.89
CA ASN A 827 -33.65 -18.59 57.25
C ASN A 827 -34.30 -18.52 58.66
N SER A 828 -34.99 -19.59 59.06
CA SER A 828 -35.65 -19.69 60.38
C SER A 828 -34.70 -19.68 61.57
N ALA A 829 -33.40 -19.92 61.36
CA ALA A 829 -32.35 -19.81 62.38
C ALA A 829 -31.77 -18.38 62.48
N GLY A 830 -32.21 -17.44 61.63
CA GLY A 830 -31.71 -16.07 61.60
C GLY A 830 -30.34 -15.92 60.93
N LEU A 831 -29.84 -16.94 60.22
CA LEU A 831 -28.63 -16.83 59.40
C LEU A 831 -28.94 -15.97 58.17
N GLU A 832 -28.03 -15.08 57.80
CA GLU A 832 -28.12 -14.25 56.59
C GLU A 832 -27.11 -14.73 55.53
N SER A 833 -27.45 -14.59 54.25
CA SER A 833 -26.52 -14.78 53.12
C SER A 833 -25.52 -13.62 53.00
N LEU A 834 -24.53 -13.75 52.12
CA LEU A 834 -23.80 -12.58 51.61
C LEU A 834 -24.77 -11.58 50.96
N PRO A 835 -24.47 -10.27 50.98
CA PRO A 835 -25.28 -9.28 50.28
C PRO A 835 -24.99 -9.27 48.78
N VAL A 836 -26.04 -9.22 47.96
CA VAL A 836 -25.94 -8.74 46.57
C VAL A 836 -26.25 -7.25 46.54
N SER A 837 -25.37 -6.44 45.94
CA SER A 837 -25.47 -4.98 45.99
C SER A 837 -25.64 -4.35 44.59
N ILE A 838 -26.35 -3.23 44.52
CA ILE A 838 -26.44 -2.38 43.32
C ILE A 838 -26.42 -0.90 43.69
N VAL A 839 -25.78 -0.08 42.86
CA VAL A 839 -25.90 1.38 42.92
C VAL A 839 -26.99 1.80 41.93
N ILE A 840 -28.03 2.45 42.42
CA ILE A 840 -29.03 3.09 41.56
C ILE A 840 -28.64 4.55 41.42
N THR A 841 -28.15 4.91 40.25
CA THR A 841 -27.91 6.29 39.86
C THR A 841 -29.19 6.93 39.28
N PRO A 842 -29.37 8.25 39.40
CA PRO A 842 -30.52 8.99 38.88
C PRO A 842 -30.76 8.83 37.37
#